data_AF-A0A2E6P178-F1
#
_entry.id   AF-A0A2E6P178-F1
#
_cell.length_a   1.000
_cell.length_b   1.000
_cell.length_c   1.000
_cell.angle_alpha   90.00
_cell.angle_beta   90.00
_cell.angle_gamma   90.00
#
_symmetry.space_group_name_H-M   'P 1'
#
loop_
_entity.id
_entity.type
_entity.pdbx_description
1 polymer ?
#
loop_
_entity_poly.entity_id
_entity_poly.type
_entity_poly.pdbx_seq_one_letter_code
_entity_poly.pdbx_strand_id
1 'polypeptide(L)'
;MSMELGKKVGSNWYVHASARKSIPEDIEKKIQFAEKMGCAQLGDGYNVVRYSRIKQTISLLLYNRFFEEPFPVLQASCLVNLITGRVVKREYRSSRNPPILHRKELLLSAGHPRIPEYAALTECLERSGLFANSQRIGTKKIWEERLLGDGFGWVLEGPEIRDAQLARHLKDQPQVVRHRTAISRTSLSAPFQHLEKNGFLREEHRIFDYGCGKGDDLRALDELGIKAAGWDPHFSPDSKQIRSDIVNLGYVINVIEDLTERVAAVQNAYDLTETLLVISSQLQHQRNFLHQPFRDGVITSRETFQKYYTHPELRQFIERCLGEEPISIAQGIFFVFRDKLAEQTFLEQRQRRPSRSTRPRVAIPRPTTEEKRGALFEEHRELLEALYETWLELGRTPFDDELPTLIEPIKQSIGTLKRALRLLVEEKGEDEIVKASEARMDDLLVYLALNLFQGRPRYKKQPIQLQRDIKLLFRSHSHALEQAQNLLFSLNDPDVILSSCNSAASNGIGYMDEEHSLTLHISKVRELDAPLRLYVGCAGYLYGDIDQADLVKIHVASGKLSVMRYDGFNDTPLPKLLERIKVKLRNQDIDYFDYGYEHELPYLYRKSRYIDSSFENYSEQVEFDRELEELGLIEEGRRAPRVSELNELLQQRELQISGFKLLPNGVPKSLDQKCGRYLTYRELIECGDTQTKLGIPNMPEQAETFFALYDLARRALDPVIDYFGMITLTYGFSSSDLSKNIKSGIAPRIDQHCSHEVNSKGKLVCSRGGAAADFLIEDEDMYEVAVWMTENIEFDRLYYYGAERPIHVSVGPENTRSVVFVRTDSSNRRIPVKMKIEKFVESRI
;
A
#
# COMPACT_ATOMS: atom_id res chain seq x y z
N MET A 1 -50.57 14.01 -44.69
CA MET A 1 -50.13 15.35 -44.21
C MET A 1 -50.47 15.42 -42.72
N SER A 2 -49.62 15.79 -41.77
CA SER A 2 -48.28 16.40 -41.81
C SER A 2 -47.34 15.73 -40.81
N MET A 3 -46.07 15.60 -41.19
CA MET A 3 -44.98 15.27 -40.28
C MET A 3 -44.84 16.37 -39.20
N GLU A 4 -44.54 15.94 -37.98
CA GLU A 4 -43.80 16.72 -36.96
C GLU A 4 -44.38 18.05 -36.42
N LEU A 5 -45.68 18.17 -36.19
CA LEU A 5 -46.18 19.32 -35.41
C LEU A 5 -45.91 19.11 -33.90
N GLY A 6 -45.15 20.01 -33.28
CA GLY A 6 -44.93 20.06 -31.83
C GLY A 6 -43.76 19.23 -31.28
N LYS A 7 -43.28 19.61 -30.10
CA LYS A 7 -42.11 19.05 -29.42
C LYS A 7 -42.45 17.77 -28.65
N LYS A 8 -41.72 16.68 -28.90
CA LYS A 8 -41.87 15.41 -28.17
C LYS A 8 -40.76 15.25 -27.13
N VAL A 9 -41.13 14.96 -25.89
CA VAL A 9 -40.19 14.66 -24.78
C VAL A 9 -40.70 13.43 -24.03
N GLY A 10 -40.09 12.28 -24.29
CA GLY A 10 -40.59 10.98 -23.82
C GLY A 10 -42.01 10.73 -24.30
N SER A 11 -42.92 10.42 -23.38
CA SER A 11 -44.35 10.22 -23.67
C SER A 11 -45.19 11.50 -23.71
N ASN A 12 -44.55 12.66 -23.55
CA ASN A 12 -45.23 13.95 -23.55
C ASN A 12 -45.03 14.66 -24.89
N TRP A 13 -46.10 15.26 -25.38
CA TRP A 13 -46.14 16.07 -26.58
C TRP A 13 -46.54 17.50 -26.21
N TYR A 14 -45.79 18.49 -26.71
CA TYR A 14 -45.97 19.90 -26.43
C TYR A 14 -46.24 20.67 -27.71
N VAL A 15 -47.20 21.59 -27.66
CA VAL A 15 -47.55 22.42 -28.81
C VAL A 15 -47.99 23.79 -28.33
N HIS A 16 -47.61 24.84 -29.06
CA HIS A 16 -48.09 26.19 -28.83
C HIS A 16 -49.49 26.35 -29.45
N ALA A 17 -50.33 27.18 -28.83
CA ALA A 17 -51.71 27.39 -29.26
C ALA A 17 -51.85 27.94 -30.69
N SER A 18 -50.85 28.66 -31.20
CA SER A 18 -50.86 29.14 -32.59
C SER A 18 -50.91 28.00 -33.61
N ALA A 19 -50.43 26.81 -33.24
CA ALA A 19 -50.44 25.61 -34.07
C ALA A 19 -51.73 24.77 -33.91
N ARG A 20 -52.71 25.24 -33.12
CA ARG A 20 -53.92 24.47 -32.76
C ARG A 20 -54.75 24.02 -33.96
N LYS A 21 -54.83 24.84 -35.01
CA LYS A 21 -55.57 24.52 -36.25
C LYS A 21 -55.00 23.32 -37.02
N SER A 22 -53.77 22.93 -36.73
CA SER A 22 -53.06 21.85 -37.40
C SER A 22 -52.96 20.58 -36.53
N ILE A 23 -53.60 20.58 -35.36
CA ILE A 23 -53.61 19.44 -34.43
C ILE A 23 -54.69 18.43 -34.87
N PRO A 24 -54.45 17.11 -34.75
CA PRO A 24 -55.47 16.09 -34.95
C PRO A 24 -56.75 16.32 -34.13
N GLU A 25 -57.91 16.04 -34.73
CA GLU A 25 -59.23 16.31 -34.14
C GLU A 25 -59.46 15.57 -32.80
N ASP A 26 -58.88 14.39 -32.62
CA ASP A 26 -58.98 13.61 -31.38
C ASP A 26 -58.27 14.28 -30.21
N ILE A 27 -57.12 14.93 -30.48
CA ILE A 27 -56.36 15.68 -29.48
C ILE A 27 -57.05 17.01 -29.19
N GLU A 28 -57.58 17.67 -30.21
CA GLU A 28 -58.34 18.91 -30.06
C GLU A 28 -59.56 18.73 -29.15
N LYS A 29 -60.32 17.63 -29.30
CA LYS A 29 -61.44 17.29 -28.40
C LYS A 29 -60.99 17.13 -26.95
N LYS A 30 -59.81 16.52 -26.71
CA LYS A 30 -59.25 16.38 -25.36
C LYS A 30 -58.81 17.73 -24.79
N ILE A 31 -58.25 18.62 -25.61
CA ILE A 31 -57.89 19.99 -25.19
C ILE A 31 -59.15 20.75 -24.78
N GLN A 32 -60.21 20.70 -25.58
CA GLN A 32 -61.50 21.34 -25.25
C GLN A 32 -62.12 20.79 -23.96
N PHE A 33 -62.01 19.48 -23.74
CA PHE A 33 -62.41 18.88 -22.46
C PHE A 33 -61.59 19.45 -21.30
N ALA A 34 -60.26 19.56 -21.45
CA ALA A 34 -59.39 20.13 -20.44
C ALA A 34 -59.64 21.63 -20.18
N GLU A 35 -59.98 22.42 -21.21
CA GLU A 35 -60.36 23.83 -21.07
C GLU A 35 -61.64 23.99 -20.25
N LYS A 36 -62.66 23.16 -20.53
CA LYS A 36 -63.92 23.15 -19.79
C LYS A 36 -63.72 22.76 -18.34
N MET A 37 -63.04 21.64 -18.09
CA MET A 37 -62.77 21.15 -16.73
C MET A 37 -61.87 22.12 -15.95
N GLY A 38 -60.86 22.68 -16.62
CA GLY A 38 -59.89 23.59 -16.02
C GLY A 38 -60.40 25.03 -15.85
N CYS A 39 -61.56 25.38 -16.41
CA CYS A 39 -62.01 26.78 -16.56
C CYS A 39 -60.88 27.69 -17.07
N ALA A 40 -60.16 27.23 -18.09
CA ALA A 40 -59.00 27.93 -18.64
C ALA A 40 -59.31 28.36 -20.08
N GLN A 41 -59.13 29.65 -20.37
CA GLN A 41 -59.32 30.21 -21.69
C GLN A 41 -57.99 30.33 -22.43
N LEU A 42 -58.03 30.19 -23.75
CA LEU A 42 -56.84 30.39 -24.59
C LEU A 42 -56.37 31.84 -24.51
N GLY A 43 -55.05 32.06 -24.37
CA GLY A 43 -54.45 33.38 -24.20
C GLY A 43 -54.26 33.72 -22.71
N ASP A 44 -55.36 33.89 -21.98
CA ASP A 44 -55.33 34.31 -20.57
C ASP A 44 -55.00 33.18 -19.60
N GLY A 45 -55.47 31.97 -19.90
CA GLY A 45 -55.30 30.77 -19.07
C GLY A 45 -54.13 29.90 -19.49
N TYR A 46 -53.81 29.87 -20.79
CA TYR A 46 -52.66 29.13 -21.34
C TYR A 46 -52.31 29.57 -22.76
N ASN A 47 -51.08 29.28 -23.18
CA ASN A 47 -50.63 29.38 -24.57
C ASN A 47 -49.83 28.17 -25.05
N VAL A 48 -49.49 27.23 -24.15
CA VAL A 48 -48.84 25.96 -24.48
C VAL A 48 -49.64 24.81 -23.90
N VAL A 49 -49.82 23.76 -24.69
CA VAL A 49 -50.46 22.51 -24.28
C VAL A 49 -49.40 21.43 -24.16
N ARG A 50 -49.44 20.66 -23.06
CA ARG A 50 -48.71 19.41 -22.91
C ARG A 50 -49.70 18.25 -22.79
N TYR A 51 -49.64 17.30 -23.71
CA TYR A 51 -50.40 16.06 -23.67
C TYR A 51 -49.50 14.86 -23.33
N SER A 52 -49.87 14.09 -22.31
CA SER A 52 -49.19 12.85 -21.95
C SER A 52 -50.02 11.65 -22.41
N ARG A 53 -49.54 10.91 -23.41
CA ARG A 53 -50.26 9.73 -23.94
C ARG A 53 -50.34 8.59 -22.92
N ILE A 54 -49.29 8.39 -22.13
CA ILE A 54 -49.25 7.31 -21.14
C ILE A 54 -50.12 7.67 -19.93
N LYS A 55 -49.97 8.89 -19.40
CA LYS A 55 -50.69 9.30 -18.18
C LYS A 55 -52.13 9.75 -18.44
N GLN A 56 -52.55 9.84 -19.70
CA GLN A 56 -53.86 10.37 -20.11
C GLN A 56 -54.17 11.70 -19.42
N THR A 57 -53.23 12.65 -19.51
CA THR A 57 -53.35 13.98 -18.89
C THR A 57 -53.04 15.09 -19.89
N ILE A 58 -53.71 16.23 -19.73
CA ILE A 58 -53.41 17.48 -20.44
C ILE A 58 -52.98 18.53 -19.42
N SER A 59 -51.87 19.20 -19.68
CA SER A 59 -51.44 20.39 -18.92
C SER A 59 -51.57 21.62 -19.82
N LEU A 60 -52.39 22.56 -19.40
CA LEU A 60 -52.53 23.89 -19.98
C LEU A 60 -51.51 24.80 -19.27
N LEU A 61 -50.52 25.29 -20.01
CA LEU A 61 -49.37 26.02 -19.49
C LEU A 61 -49.39 27.45 -20.02
N LEU A 62 -49.26 28.42 -19.12
CA LEU A 62 -49.19 29.83 -19.45
C LEU A 62 -47.75 30.33 -19.32
N TYR A 63 -47.13 30.65 -20.45
CA TYR A 63 -45.83 31.31 -20.52
C TYR A 63 -46.04 32.77 -20.91
N ASN A 64 -45.72 33.72 -20.03
CA ASN A 64 -45.86 35.13 -20.38
C ASN A 64 -44.73 35.56 -21.33
N ARG A 65 -45.03 36.56 -22.17
CA ARG A 65 -44.10 37.11 -23.16
C ARG A 65 -43.40 36.04 -24.02
N PHE A 66 -44.17 35.04 -24.46
CA PHE A 66 -43.65 33.86 -25.15
C PHE A 66 -42.82 34.21 -26.40
N PHE A 67 -43.22 35.24 -27.15
CA PHE A 67 -42.55 35.65 -28.38
C PHE A 67 -41.42 36.63 -28.13
N GLU A 68 -41.50 37.44 -27.07
CA GLU A 68 -40.56 38.51 -26.75
C GLU A 68 -39.34 37.99 -25.97
N GLU A 69 -39.57 37.09 -25.01
CA GLU A 69 -38.51 36.53 -24.17
C GLU A 69 -37.87 35.31 -24.82
N PRO A 70 -36.53 35.19 -24.84
CA PRO A 70 -35.86 34.03 -25.44
C PRO A 70 -36.19 32.74 -24.67
N PHE A 71 -36.30 32.83 -23.34
CA PHE A 71 -36.62 31.73 -22.43
C PHE A 71 -37.79 32.12 -21.51
N PRO A 72 -39.04 32.04 -22.00
CA PRO A 72 -40.19 32.55 -21.25
C PRO A 72 -40.44 31.71 -19.99
N VAL A 73 -40.81 32.39 -18.91
CA VAL A 73 -41.08 31.79 -17.59
C VAL A 73 -42.52 31.25 -17.52
N LEU A 74 -42.70 30.10 -16.87
CA LEU A 74 -44.02 29.54 -16.59
C LEU A 74 -44.70 30.38 -15.51
N GLN A 75 -45.88 30.93 -15.81
CA GLN A 75 -46.67 31.76 -14.89
C GLN A 75 -47.77 30.96 -14.19
N ALA A 76 -48.42 30.05 -14.92
CA ALA A 76 -49.47 29.22 -14.38
C ALA A 76 -49.52 27.87 -15.12
N SER A 77 -49.99 26.84 -14.42
CA SER A 77 -50.26 25.53 -15.01
C SER A 77 -51.56 24.96 -14.49
N CYS A 78 -52.39 24.44 -15.39
CA CYS A 78 -53.60 23.69 -15.07
C CYS A 78 -53.49 22.28 -15.66
N LEU A 79 -53.30 21.28 -14.79
CA LEU A 79 -53.24 19.87 -15.16
C LEU A 79 -54.63 19.23 -15.01
N VAL A 80 -55.12 18.62 -16.08
CA VAL A 80 -56.39 17.88 -16.12
C VAL A 80 -56.10 16.42 -16.44
N ASN A 81 -56.62 15.52 -15.60
CA ASN A 81 -56.63 14.08 -15.88
C ASN A 81 -57.85 13.72 -16.73
N LEU A 82 -57.62 13.13 -17.90
CA LEU A 82 -58.67 12.87 -18.90
C LEU A 82 -59.58 11.69 -18.52
N ILE A 83 -59.15 10.83 -17.60
CA ILE A 83 -59.93 9.67 -17.15
C ILE A 83 -60.81 10.05 -15.95
N THR A 84 -60.22 10.71 -14.97
CA THR A 84 -60.87 11.00 -13.67
C THR A 84 -61.52 12.37 -13.61
N GLY A 85 -61.23 13.26 -14.57
CA GLY A 85 -61.67 14.65 -14.55
C GLY A 85 -60.99 15.52 -13.48
N ARG A 86 -60.04 14.98 -12.70
CA ARG A 86 -59.35 15.74 -11.64
C ARG A 86 -58.54 16.88 -12.23
N VAL A 87 -58.68 18.06 -11.62
CA VAL A 87 -57.98 19.31 -12.00
C VAL A 87 -57.00 19.72 -10.90
N VAL A 88 -55.78 20.09 -11.29
CA VAL A 88 -54.75 20.65 -10.40
C VAL A 88 -54.20 21.93 -11.01
N LYS A 89 -54.43 23.06 -10.33
CA LYS A 89 -53.91 24.38 -10.71
C LYS A 89 -52.70 24.74 -9.86
N ARG A 90 -51.72 25.40 -10.47
CA ARG A 90 -50.54 25.98 -9.80
C ARG A 90 -50.22 27.32 -10.41
N GLU A 91 -49.88 28.29 -9.57
CA GLU A 91 -49.41 29.62 -9.97
C GLU A 91 -47.96 29.80 -9.57
N TYR A 92 -47.21 30.49 -10.44
CA TYR A 92 -45.78 30.76 -10.28
C TYR A 92 -45.48 32.27 -10.35
N ARG A 93 -46.50 33.13 -10.44
CA ARG A 93 -46.38 34.61 -10.50
C ARG A 93 -45.52 35.18 -9.36
N SER A 94 -45.68 34.64 -8.16
CA SER A 94 -44.93 35.05 -6.96
C SER A 94 -43.67 34.21 -6.71
N SER A 95 -43.36 33.24 -7.58
CA SER A 95 -42.17 32.40 -7.43
C SER A 95 -40.92 33.20 -7.77
N ARG A 96 -39.94 33.20 -6.86
CA ARG A 96 -38.60 33.77 -7.11
C ARG A 96 -37.77 32.95 -8.10
N ASN A 97 -38.16 31.69 -8.36
CA ASN A 97 -37.45 30.80 -9.27
C ASN A 97 -38.43 29.93 -10.08
N PRO A 98 -39.21 30.53 -11.00
CA PRO A 98 -40.20 29.79 -11.78
C PRO A 98 -39.52 28.83 -12.79
N PRO A 99 -40.21 27.77 -13.23
CA PRO A 99 -39.77 26.97 -14.36
C PRO A 99 -39.67 27.81 -15.64
N ILE A 100 -38.76 27.47 -16.54
CA ILE A 100 -38.59 28.19 -17.81
C ILE A 100 -38.69 27.26 -19.01
N LEU A 101 -39.15 27.81 -20.13
CA LEU A 101 -39.27 27.08 -21.38
C LEU A 101 -37.97 27.14 -22.16
N HIS A 102 -37.51 25.96 -22.60
CA HIS A 102 -36.41 25.84 -23.54
C HIS A 102 -36.91 25.35 -24.90
N ARG A 103 -36.23 25.79 -25.95
CA ARG A 103 -36.49 25.39 -27.35
C ARG A 103 -37.94 25.68 -27.76
N LYS A 104 -38.34 26.96 -27.70
CA LYS A 104 -39.71 27.41 -28.02
C LYS A 104 -40.04 27.28 -29.51
N GLU A 105 -39.02 27.27 -30.37
CA GLU A 105 -39.13 27.02 -31.82
C GLU A 105 -39.80 25.68 -32.13
N LEU A 106 -39.55 24.65 -31.32
CA LEU A 106 -40.10 23.30 -31.53
C LEU A 106 -41.59 23.19 -31.20
N LEU A 107 -42.18 24.20 -30.54
CA LEU A 107 -43.59 24.21 -30.18
C LEU A 107 -44.46 24.88 -31.26
N LEU A 108 -43.84 25.55 -32.23
CA LEU A 108 -44.51 26.31 -33.27
C LEU A 108 -44.76 25.46 -34.52
N SER A 109 -45.66 25.92 -35.40
CA SER A 109 -45.87 25.33 -36.72
C SER A 109 -44.67 25.59 -37.64
N ALA A 110 -44.27 24.61 -38.46
CA ALA A 110 -43.08 24.68 -39.32
C ALA A 110 -42.95 25.96 -40.18
N GLY A 111 -44.06 26.58 -40.59
CA GLY A 111 -44.06 27.84 -41.36
C GLY A 111 -43.99 29.14 -40.54
N HIS A 112 -43.75 29.09 -39.24
CA HIS A 112 -43.75 30.30 -38.40
C HIS A 112 -42.50 31.16 -38.66
N PRO A 113 -42.64 32.47 -38.97
CA PRO A 113 -41.53 33.31 -39.48
C PRO A 113 -40.38 33.51 -38.49
N ARG A 114 -40.63 33.39 -37.18
CA ARG A 114 -39.60 33.52 -36.13
C ARG A 114 -38.88 32.22 -35.74
N ILE A 115 -39.22 31.08 -36.36
CA ILE A 115 -38.49 29.83 -36.08
C ILE A 115 -36.99 29.96 -36.35
N PRO A 116 -36.54 30.53 -37.48
CA PRO A 116 -35.10 30.67 -37.76
C PRO A 116 -34.37 31.49 -36.70
N GLU A 117 -34.97 32.58 -36.22
CA GLU A 117 -34.43 33.42 -35.14
C GLU A 117 -34.22 32.62 -33.85
N TYR A 118 -35.27 31.92 -33.40
CA TYR A 118 -35.23 31.14 -32.17
C TYR A 118 -34.30 29.92 -32.29
N ALA A 119 -34.29 29.27 -33.45
CA ALA A 119 -33.42 28.12 -33.72
C ALA A 119 -31.94 28.54 -33.74
N ALA A 120 -31.61 29.68 -34.34
CA ALA A 120 -30.23 30.20 -34.37
C ALA A 120 -29.71 30.49 -32.96
N LEU A 121 -30.54 31.09 -32.09
CA LEU A 121 -30.18 31.31 -30.69
C LEU A 121 -30.01 29.98 -29.93
N THR A 122 -30.97 29.06 -30.07
CA THR A 122 -30.87 27.73 -29.43
C THR A 122 -29.61 26.99 -29.89
N GLU A 123 -29.31 27.02 -31.19
CA GLU A 123 -28.16 26.35 -31.78
C GLU A 123 -26.84 26.97 -31.28
N CYS A 124 -26.76 28.30 -31.21
CA CYS A 124 -25.61 29.00 -30.65
C CYS A 124 -25.33 28.54 -29.21
N LEU A 125 -26.37 28.52 -28.35
CA LEU A 125 -26.23 28.13 -26.94
C LEU A 125 -25.99 26.62 -26.78
N GLU A 126 -26.54 25.79 -27.66
CA GLU A 126 -26.31 24.34 -27.69
C GLU A 126 -24.87 23.99 -28.06
N ARG A 127 -24.29 24.69 -29.05
CA ARG A 127 -22.87 24.56 -29.43
C ARG A 127 -21.95 24.90 -28.26
N SER A 128 -22.32 25.88 -27.44
CA SER A 128 -21.57 26.26 -26.24
C SER A 128 -21.84 25.35 -25.03
N GLY A 129 -22.58 24.25 -25.21
CA GLY A 129 -22.80 23.25 -24.17
C GLY A 129 -23.79 23.66 -23.08
N LEU A 130 -24.50 24.78 -23.23
CA LEU A 130 -25.42 25.30 -22.20
C LEU A 130 -26.61 24.36 -21.95
N PHE A 131 -27.01 23.55 -22.94
CA PHE A 131 -28.08 22.56 -22.79
C PHE A 131 -27.62 21.21 -22.20
N ALA A 132 -26.33 21.02 -21.92
CA ALA A 132 -25.85 19.81 -21.27
C ALA A 132 -26.42 19.66 -19.84
N ASN A 133 -26.63 18.42 -19.39
CA ASN A 133 -27.29 18.12 -18.10
C ASN A 133 -28.68 18.78 -17.96
N SER A 134 -29.54 18.54 -18.95
CA SER A 134 -30.88 19.14 -19.09
C SER A 134 -31.80 19.02 -17.86
N GLN A 135 -31.53 18.09 -16.94
CA GLN A 135 -32.24 17.95 -15.67
C GLN A 135 -31.99 19.09 -14.67
N ARG A 136 -30.89 19.84 -14.79
CA ARG A 136 -30.50 20.89 -13.83
C ARG A 136 -30.88 22.31 -14.25
N ILE A 137 -31.21 22.53 -15.52
CA ILE A 137 -31.42 23.88 -16.09
C ILE A 137 -32.88 24.36 -16.10
N GLY A 138 -33.81 23.57 -15.55
CA GLY A 138 -35.25 23.80 -15.71
C GLY A 138 -35.86 24.98 -14.95
N THR A 139 -35.09 25.79 -14.22
CA THR A 139 -35.60 26.93 -13.43
C THR A 139 -34.85 28.21 -13.74
N LYS A 140 -35.54 29.36 -13.64
CA LYS A 140 -35.05 30.68 -14.07
C LYS A 140 -33.67 31.01 -13.50
N LYS A 141 -33.52 30.95 -12.18
CA LYS A 141 -32.30 31.35 -11.47
C LYS A 141 -31.09 30.51 -11.92
N ILE A 142 -31.27 29.19 -12.01
CA ILE A 142 -30.18 28.28 -12.41
C ILE A 142 -29.76 28.53 -13.86
N TRP A 143 -30.72 28.85 -14.73
CA TRP A 143 -30.43 29.16 -16.12
C TRP A 143 -29.73 30.50 -16.30
N GLU A 144 -30.18 31.54 -15.59
CA GLU A 144 -29.53 32.85 -15.60
C GLU A 144 -28.09 32.76 -15.05
N GLU A 145 -27.88 32.04 -13.94
CA GLU A 145 -26.54 31.78 -13.39
C GLU A 145 -25.64 31.07 -14.40
N ARG A 146 -26.18 30.11 -15.16
CA ARG A 146 -25.42 29.39 -16.18
C ARG A 146 -25.08 30.26 -17.39
N LEU A 147 -26.04 31.06 -17.86
CA LEU A 147 -25.79 32.02 -18.94
C LEU A 147 -24.70 33.01 -18.52
N LEU A 148 -24.76 33.54 -17.31
CA LEU A 148 -23.75 34.46 -16.79
C LEU A 148 -22.38 33.79 -16.62
N GLY A 149 -22.34 32.58 -16.07
CA GLY A 149 -21.11 31.84 -15.82
C GLY A 149 -20.32 31.49 -17.09
N ASP A 150 -21.04 31.21 -18.18
CA ASP A 150 -20.43 30.81 -19.46
C ASP A 150 -20.28 31.99 -20.45
N GLY A 151 -20.51 33.25 -20.00
CA GLY A 151 -20.30 34.45 -20.82
C GLY A 151 -21.47 34.81 -21.77
N PHE A 152 -22.62 34.17 -21.62
CA PHE A 152 -23.85 34.39 -22.40
C PHE A 152 -24.86 35.33 -21.73
N GLY A 153 -24.40 36.20 -20.81
CA GLY A 153 -25.25 37.19 -20.13
C GLY A 153 -26.05 38.09 -21.09
N TRP A 154 -25.49 38.37 -22.27
CA TRP A 154 -26.12 39.15 -23.34
C TRP A 154 -27.45 38.58 -23.85
N VAL A 155 -27.72 37.30 -23.62
CA VAL A 155 -29.00 36.66 -23.96
C VAL A 155 -30.17 37.26 -23.15
N LEU A 156 -29.88 37.74 -21.93
CA LEU A 156 -30.84 38.35 -21.02
C LEU A 156 -31.00 39.86 -21.26
N GLU A 157 -30.20 40.43 -22.17
CA GLU A 157 -30.25 41.85 -22.51
C GLU A 157 -31.31 42.15 -23.58
N GLY A 158 -31.40 43.43 -23.98
CA GLY A 158 -32.35 43.89 -24.98
C GLY A 158 -32.14 43.25 -26.37
N PRO A 159 -33.17 43.23 -27.24
CA PRO A 159 -33.11 42.57 -28.54
C PRO A 159 -31.93 43.02 -29.42
N GLU A 160 -31.62 44.32 -29.43
CA GLU A 160 -30.54 44.88 -30.24
C GLU A 160 -29.16 44.30 -29.89
N ILE A 161 -28.85 44.21 -28.60
CA ILE A 161 -27.57 43.67 -28.14
C ILE A 161 -27.52 42.16 -28.38
N ARG A 162 -28.62 41.47 -28.12
CA ARG A 162 -28.74 40.03 -28.34
C ARG A 162 -28.50 39.65 -29.80
N ASP A 163 -29.12 40.36 -30.74
CA ASP A 163 -29.01 40.07 -32.17
C ASP A 163 -27.59 40.37 -32.68
N ALA A 164 -26.97 41.47 -32.23
CA ALA A 164 -25.59 41.80 -32.57
C ALA A 164 -24.58 40.76 -32.05
N GLN A 165 -24.75 40.28 -30.81
CA GLN A 165 -23.88 39.25 -30.23
C GLN A 165 -24.10 37.88 -30.87
N LEU A 166 -25.34 37.52 -31.18
CA LEU A 166 -25.65 36.29 -31.90
C LEU A 166 -25.01 36.28 -33.29
N ALA A 167 -25.09 37.39 -34.03
CA ALA A 167 -24.45 37.52 -35.35
C ALA A 167 -22.92 37.39 -35.29
N ARG A 168 -22.27 37.86 -34.21
CA ARG A 168 -20.84 37.67 -33.97
C ARG A 168 -20.50 36.20 -33.70
N HIS A 169 -21.22 35.55 -32.78
CA HIS A 169 -20.98 34.15 -32.42
C HIS A 169 -21.21 33.19 -33.60
N LEU A 170 -22.12 33.54 -34.53
CA LEU A 170 -22.35 32.74 -35.74
C LEU A 170 -21.22 32.90 -36.78
N LYS A 171 -20.43 33.99 -36.73
CA LYS A 171 -19.27 34.23 -37.61
C LYS A 171 -17.97 33.59 -37.10
N ASP A 172 -17.77 33.49 -35.79
CA ASP A 172 -16.54 32.97 -35.17
C ASP A 172 -16.48 31.41 -35.13
N GLN A 173 -16.80 30.73 -36.24
CA GLN A 173 -16.75 29.27 -36.29
C GLN A 173 -15.30 28.74 -36.21
N PRO A 174 -14.97 27.86 -35.26
CA PRO A 174 -13.68 27.18 -35.24
C PRO A 174 -13.59 26.21 -36.42
N GLN A 175 -12.58 26.39 -37.28
CA GLN A 175 -12.32 25.52 -38.42
C GLN A 175 -11.76 24.17 -37.92
N VAL A 176 -12.48 23.07 -38.14
CA VAL A 176 -12.04 21.73 -37.70
C VAL A 176 -10.92 21.22 -38.59
N VAL A 177 -9.73 21.04 -38.04
CA VAL A 177 -8.52 20.67 -38.80
C VAL A 177 -8.27 19.15 -38.73
N ARG A 178 -9.16 18.36 -39.35
CA ARG A 178 -9.20 16.88 -39.24
C ARG A 178 -7.85 16.18 -39.43
N HIS A 179 -7.03 16.65 -40.38
CA HIS A 179 -5.74 16.03 -40.72
C HIS A 179 -4.70 16.02 -39.59
N ARG A 180 -4.88 16.83 -38.53
CA ARG A 180 -3.99 16.84 -37.35
C ARG A 180 -4.21 15.67 -36.39
N THR A 181 -5.20 14.81 -36.66
CA THR A 181 -5.47 13.58 -35.89
C THR A 181 -4.55 12.42 -36.26
N ALA A 182 -3.92 12.44 -37.43
CA ALA A 182 -2.96 11.43 -37.84
C ALA A 182 -1.66 11.54 -37.04
N ILE A 183 -1.39 10.54 -36.20
CA ILE A 183 -0.21 10.47 -35.34
C ILE A 183 0.78 9.46 -35.94
N SER A 184 2.07 9.80 -35.92
CA SER A 184 3.14 8.88 -36.30
C SER A 184 3.35 7.80 -35.23
N ARG A 185 3.32 6.52 -35.59
CA ARG A 185 3.55 5.39 -34.68
C ARG A 185 4.60 4.42 -35.21
N THR A 186 5.31 3.75 -34.31
CA THR A 186 6.41 2.82 -34.61
C THR A 186 5.97 1.35 -34.63
N SER A 187 4.67 1.06 -34.58
CA SER A 187 4.12 -0.29 -34.55
C SER A 187 2.74 -0.36 -35.22
N LEU A 188 2.34 -1.54 -35.70
CA LEU A 188 0.99 -1.79 -36.24
C LEU A 188 -0.11 -1.30 -35.30
N SER A 189 -1.17 -0.72 -35.88
CA SER A 189 -2.36 -0.31 -35.15
C SER A 189 -3.09 -1.48 -34.49
N ALA A 190 -3.88 -1.19 -33.44
CA ALA A 190 -4.66 -2.23 -32.77
C ALA A 190 -5.57 -3.02 -33.75
N PRO A 191 -6.23 -2.41 -34.75
CA PRO A 191 -6.91 -3.15 -35.82
C PRO A 191 -6.02 -4.18 -36.55
N PHE A 192 -4.83 -3.78 -36.99
CA PHE A 192 -3.89 -4.69 -37.67
C PHE A 192 -3.31 -5.76 -36.73
N GLN A 193 -3.03 -5.43 -35.47
CA GLN A 193 -2.62 -6.44 -34.47
C GLN A 193 -3.70 -7.51 -34.27
N HIS A 194 -4.98 -7.14 -34.33
CA HIS A 194 -6.08 -8.10 -34.21
C HIS A 194 -6.28 -8.89 -35.50
N LEU A 195 -6.02 -8.31 -36.68
CA LEU A 195 -5.93 -9.08 -37.92
C LEU A 195 -4.81 -10.12 -37.84
N GLU A 196 -3.64 -9.76 -37.31
CA GLU A 196 -2.50 -10.66 -37.14
C GLU A 196 -2.84 -11.82 -36.19
N LYS A 197 -3.35 -11.48 -35.00
CA LYS A 197 -3.70 -12.45 -33.96
C LYS A 197 -4.75 -13.47 -34.42
N ASN A 198 -5.67 -13.05 -35.28
CA ASN A 198 -6.72 -13.91 -35.82
C ASN A 198 -6.32 -14.56 -37.15
N GLY A 199 -5.05 -14.44 -37.57
CA GLY A 199 -4.50 -15.13 -38.72
C GLY A 199 -4.93 -14.57 -40.08
N PHE A 200 -5.36 -13.31 -40.13
CA PHE A 200 -5.78 -12.64 -41.37
C PHE A 200 -4.65 -11.82 -42.03
N LEU A 201 -3.54 -11.54 -41.34
CA LEU A 201 -2.34 -10.97 -41.95
C LEU A 201 -1.46 -12.07 -42.54
N ARG A 202 -1.69 -12.38 -43.82
CA ARG A 202 -0.92 -13.39 -44.56
C ARG A 202 -0.62 -12.90 -45.97
N GLU A 203 0.44 -13.44 -46.59
CA GLU A 203 0.91 -13.03 -47.92
C GLU A 203 -0.16 -13.24 -49.02
N GLU A 204 -1.09 -14.18 -48.82
CA GLU A 204 -2.19 -14.43 -49.75
C GLU A 204 -3.28 -13.35 -49.76
N HIS A 205 -3.40 -12.52 -48.72
CA HIS A 205 -4.44 -11.49 -48.64
C HIS A 205 -3.94 -10.14 -49.13
N ARG A 206 -4.71 -9.51 -50.02
CA ARG A 206 -4.56 -8.10 -50.37
C ARG A 206 -5.27 -7.26 -49.32
N ILE A 207 -4.57 -6.26 -48.79
CA ILE A 207 -5.09 -5.41 -47.74
C ILE A 207 -5.21 -3.97 -48.21
N PHE A 208 -6.32 -3.33 -47.87
CA PHE A 208 -6.55 -1.91 -48.14
C PHE A 208 -6.82 -1.14 -46.84
N ASP A 209 -6.02 -0.11 -46.56
CA ASP A 209 -6.19 0.77 -45.40
C ASP A 209 -6.94 2.06 -45.81
N TYR A 210 -8.21 2.14 -45.42
CA TYR A 210 -9.10 3.26 -45.71
C TYR A 210 -8.94 4.32 -44.62
N GLY A 211 -8.29 5.43 -44.96
CA GLY A 211 -7.84 6.47 -44.02
C GLY A 211 -6.47 6.18 -43.42
N CYS A 212 -5.48 5.83 -44.25
CA CYS A 212 -4.15 5.39 -43.82
C CYS A 212 -3.29 6.49 -43.14
N GLY A 213 -3.75 7.75 -43.14
CA GLY A 213 -3.01 8.88 -42.57
C GLY A 213 -1.61 8.99 -43.16
N LYS A 214 -0.59 9.02 -42.29
CA LYS A 214 0.82 9.12 -42.70
C LYS A 214 1.44 7.80 -43.20
N GLY A 215 0.66 6.72 -43.28
CA GLY A 215 1.09 5.44 -43.85
C GLY A 215 1.98 4.57 -42.94
N ASP A 216 1.95 4.74 -41.63
CA ASP A 216 2.78 3.93 -40.71
C ASP A 216 2.41 2.44 -40.74
N ASP A 217 1.11 2.12 -40.79
CA ASP A 217 0.67 0.72 -40.88
C ASP A 217 1.06 0.10 -42.22
N LEU A 218 1.00 0.88 -43.31
CA LEU A 218 1.42 0.43 -44.64
C LEU A 218 2.92 0.11 -44.68
N ARG A 219 3.76 0.95 -44.06
CA ARG A 219 5.20 0.68 -43.93
C ARG A 219 5.47 -0.60 -43.13
N ALA A 220 4.77 -0.78 -42.01
CA ALA A 220 4.93 -1.98 -41.19
C ALA A 220 4.45 -3.25 -41.89
N LEU A 221 3.39 -3.16 -42.71
CA LEU A 221 2.91 -4.29 -43.52
C LEU A 221 3.88 -4.63 -44.67
N ASP A 222 4.52 -3.62 -45.28
CA ASP A 222 5.54 -3.82 -46.31
C ASP A 222 6.79 -4.52 -45.75
N GLU A 223 7.25 -4.14 -44.55
CA GLU A 223 8.32 -4.83 -43.83
C GLU A 223 7.99 -6.32 -43.51
N LEU A 224 6.70 -6.65 -43.40
CA LEU A 224 6.21 -8.01 -43.20
C LEU A 224 5.95 -8.77 -44.51
N GLY A 225 6.23 -8.16 -45.67
CA GLY A 225 6.02 -8.76 -46.99
C GLY A 225 4.55 -8.84 -47.42
N ILE A 226 3.64 -8.13 -46.74
CA ILE A 226 2.20 -8.17 -46.99
C ILE A 226 1.82 -7.10 -48.01
N LYS A 227 1.08 -7.50 -49.05
CA LYS A 227 0.61 -6.58 -50.10
C LYS A 227 -0.50 -5.69 -49.55
N ALA A 228 -0.13 -4.48 -49.16
CA ALA A 228 -1.05 -3.47 -48.66
C ALA A 228 -1.04 -2.20 -49.53
N ALA A 229 -2.22 -1.60 -49.71
CA ALA A 229 -2.38 -0.27 -50.27
C ALA A 229 -3.23 0.57 -49.32
N GLY A 230 -3.19 1.90 -49.43
CA GLY A 230 -4.06 2.74 -48.63
C GLY A 230 -4.34 4.09 -49.26
N TRP A 231 -5.40 4.70 -48.77
CA TRP A 231 -5.89 6.00 -49.22
C TRP A 231 -6.20 6.87 -48.01
N ASP A 232 -5.92 8.17 -48.12
CA ASP A 232 -6.28 9.16 -47.12
C ASP A 232 -6.67 10.47 -47.82
N PRO A 233 -7.77 11.13 -47.44
CA PRO A 233 -8.26 12.33 -48.13
C PRO A 233 -7.29 13.51 -48.07
N HIS A 234 -6.33 13.52 -47.14
CA HIS A 234 -5.35 14.60 -46.99
C HIS A 234 -3.92 14.14 -47.32
N PHE A 235 -3.49 13.00 -46.76
CA PHE A 235 -2.10 12.54 -46.86
C PHE A 235 -1.82 11.72 -48.11
N SER A 236 -2.85 11.12 -48.72
CA SER A 236 -2.70 10.30 -49.92
C SER A 236 -3.94 10.37 -50.83
N PRO A 237 -4.35 11.59 -51.26
CA PRO A 237 -5.62 11.80 -51.97
C PRO A 237 -5.64 11.17 -53.36
N ASP A 238 -4.47 11.09 -54.02
CA ASP A 238 -4.32 10.58 -55.38
C ASP A 238 -4.22 9.04 -55.44
N SER A 239 -4.19 8.35 -54.29
CA SER A 239 -4.17 6.90 -54.24
C SER A 239 -5.47 6.31 -54.78
N LYS A 240 -5.38 5.30 -55.64
CA LYS A 240 -6.56 4.58 -56.13
C LYS A 240 -7.17 3.75 -55.00
N GLN A 241 -8.46 3.93 -54.76
CA GLN A 241 -9.23 3.04 -53.91
C GLN A 241 -9.44 1.72 -54.64
N ILE A 242 -8.84 0.64 -54.15
CA ILE A 242 -8.85 -0.68 -54.78
C ILE A 242 -9.66 -1.67 -53.94
N ARG A 243 -10.34 -2.61 -54.61
CA ARG A 243 -10.95 -3.75 -53.93
C ARG A 243 -9.87 -4.66 -53.36
N SER A 244 -10.11 -5.20 -52.17
CA SER A 244 -9.14 -6.00 -51.43
C SER A 244 -9.84 -7.03 -50.55
N ASP A 245 -9.14 -8.12 -50.28
CA ASP A 245 -9.65 -9.23 -49.47
C ASP A 245 -10.00 -8.73 -48.05
N ILE A 246 -9.13 -7.87 -47.51
CA ILE A 246 -9.33 -7.23 -46.21
C ILE A 246 -9.27 -5.71 -46.36
N VAL A 247 -10.26 -5.01 -45.79
CA VAL A 247 -10.24 -3.54 -45.69
C VAL A 247 -10.22 -3.14 -44.22
N ASN A 248 -9.33 -2.23 -43.86
CA ASN A 248 -9.27 -1.62 -42.54
C ASN A 248 -9.83 -0.19 -42.58
N LEU A 249 -10.80 0.10 -41.72
CA LEU A 249 -11.33 1.44 -41.43
C LEU A 249 -10.94 1.80 -40.00
N GLY A 250 -9.65 2.04 -39.81
CA GLY A 250 -9.01 2.19 -38.51
C GLY A 250 -9.10 3.59 -37.94
N TYR A 251 -9.92 3.82 -36.91
CA TYR A 251 -10.05 5.13 -36.23
C TYR A 251 -10.46 6.33 -37.12
N VAL A 252 -11.10 6.05 -38.25
CA VAL A 252 -11.54 7.08 -39.21
C VAL A 252 -12.89 7.66 -38.84
N ILE A 253 -13.84 6.81 -38.44
CA ILE A 253 -15.21 7.27 -38.18
C ILE A 253 -15.31 8.19 -36.95
N ASN A 254 -14.35 8.14 -36.02
CA ASN A 254 -14.32 9.07 -34.89
C ASN A 254 -13.86 10.48 -35.28
N VAL A 255 -13.17 10.67 -36.41
CA VAL A 255 -12.61 11.99 -36.78
C VAL A 255 -13.46 12.77 -37.78
N ILE A 256 -14.57 12.20 -38.24
CA ILE A 256 -15.50 12.81 -39.19
C ILE A 256 -16.68 13.42 -38.42
N GLU A 257 -16.82 14.75 -38.41
CA GLU A 257 -17.88 15.46 -37.67
C GLU A 257 -19.25 15.43 -38.35
N ASP A 258 -19.30 15.09 -39.63
CA ASP A 258 -20.55 14.97 -40.37
C ASP A 258 -21.07 13.53 -40.32
N LEU A 259 -22.33 13.35 -39.92
CA LEU A 259 -22.91 12.02 -39.78
C LEU A 259 -23.14 11.35 -41.13
N THR A 260 -23.56 12.12 -42.15
CA THR A 260 -23.80 11.60 -43.50
C THR A 260 -22.49 11.13 -44.13
N GLU A 261 -21.42 11.91 -43.96
CA GLU A 261 -20.08 11.55 -44.41
C GLU A 261 -19.55 10.30 -43.68
N ARG A 262 -19.78 10.18 -42.36
CA ARG A 262 -19.41 8.96 -41.60
C ARG A 262 -20.08 7.71 -42.15
N VAL A 263 -21.38 7.79 -42.42
CA VAL A 263 -22.13 6.67 -43.01
C VAL A 263 -21.56 6.32 -44.37
N ALA A 264 -21.30 7.31 -45.22
CA ALA A 264 -20.70 7.10 -46.54
C ALA A 264 -19.31 6.47 -46.45
N ALA A 265 -18.45 6.87 -45.51
CA ALA A 265 -17.12 6.29 -45.32
C ALA A 265 -17.18 4.80 -44.94
N VAL A 266 -18.12 4.41 -44.06
CA VAL A 266 -18.34 3.00 -43.69
C VAL A 266 -18.83 2.19 -44.89
N GLN A 267 -19.78 2.73 -45.66
CA GLN A 267 -20.33 2.06 -46.85
C GLN A 267 -19.28 1.92 -47.96
N ASN A 268 -18.52 2.97 -48.24
CA ASN A 268 -17.45 2.93 -49.23
C ASN A 268 -16.35 1.94 -48.84
N ALA A 269 -15.94 1.90 -47.57
CA ALA A 269 -14.97 0.92 -47.10
C ALA A 269 -15.50 -0.51 -47.26
N TYR A 270 -16.78 -0.74 -46.96
CA TYR A 270 -17.42 -2.04 -47.15
C TYR A 270 -17.51 -2.44 -48.63
N ASP A 271 -17.77 -1.50 -49.53
CA ASP A 271 -17.83 -1.75 -50.98
C ASP A 271 -16.48 -2.19 -51.58
N LEU A 272 -15.38 -1.79 -50.95
CA LEU A 272 -14.02 -2.19 -51.31
C LEU A 272 -13.64 -3.57 -50.74
N THR A 273 -14.37 -4.06 -49.75
CA THR A 273 -14.09 -5.34 -49.08
C THR A 273 -14.58 -6.52 -49.92
N GLU A 274 -13.74 -7.54 -50.09
CA GLU A 274 -14.14 -8.83 -50.67
C GLU A 274 -14.45 -9.88 -49.58
N THR A 275 -13.66 -9.94 -48.50
CA THR A 275 -13.83 -10.94 -47.43
C THR A 275 -14.17 -10.31 -46.07
N LEU A 276 -13.31 -9.43 -45.54
CA LEU A 276 -13.41 -8.92 -44.17
C LEU A 276 -13.18 -7.40 -44.08
N LEU A 277 -14.13 -6.68 -43.49
CA LEU A 277 -13.98 -5.27 -43.10
C LEU A 277 -13.68 -5.19 -41.60
N VAL A 278 -12.64 -4.43 -41.24
CA VAL A 278 -12.31 -4.11 -39.85
C VAL A 278 -12.70 -2.68 -39.57
N ILE A 279 -13.54 -2.46 -38.56
CA ILE A 279 -13.96 -1.11 -38.14
C ILE A 279 -13.50 -0.89 -36.72
N SER A 280 -12.84 0.25 -36.46
CA SER A 280 -12.47 0.65 -35.12
C SER A 280 -12.68 2.13 -34.85
N SER A 281 -12.91 2.46 -33.58
CA SER A 281 -13.14 3.84 -33.15
C SER A 281 -12.72 4.05 -31.70
N GLN A 282 -12.41 5.30 -31.34
CA GLN A 282 -12.17 5.69 -29.95
C GLN A 282 -13.45 5.58 -29.10
N LEU A 283 -13.26 5.23 -27.82
CA LEU A 283 -14.34 4.90 -26.89
C LEU A 283 -14.56 5.98 -25.82
N GLN A 284 -15.78 6.09 -25.26
CA GLN A 284 -16.15 7.14 -24.28
C GLN A 284 -15.22 7.26 -23.07
N HIS A 285 -14.63 6.17 -22.58
CA HIS A 285 -13.69 6.21 -21.45
C HIS A 285 -12.36 6.90 -21.81
N GLN A 286 -12.08 7.12 -23.10
CA GLN A 286 -10.89 7.82 -23.61
C GLN A 286 -11.15 9.33 -23.77
N ARG A 287 -12.35 9.80 -23.43
CA ARG A 287 -12.73 11.22 -23.51
C ARG A 287 -12.05 12.01 -22.38
N ASN A 288 -11.33 13.05 -22.75
CA ASN A 288 -10.82 14.04 -21.80
C ASN A 288 -11.94 15.05 -21.45
N PHE A 289 -12.11 15.35 -20.15
CA PHE A 289 -13.14 16.29 -19.67
C PHE A 289 -12.88 17.74 -20.08
N LEU A 290 -11.65 18.06 -20.53
CA LEU A 290 -11.25 19.38 -21.01
C LEU A 290 -11.64 19.66 -22.48
N HIS A 291 -12.14 18.68 -23.22
CA HIS A 291 -12.52 18.88 -24.62
C HIS A 291 -13.88 19.59 -24.76
N GLN A 292 -13.95 20.55 -25.68
CA GLN A 292 -15.15 21.34 -25.92
C GLN A 292 -16.21 20.49 -26.64
N PRO A 293 -17.44 20.35 -26.13
CA PRO A 293 -18.51 19.68 -26.85
C PRO A 293 -18.75 20.30 -28.23
N PHE A 294 -18.86 19.48 -29.27
CA PHE A 294 -19.15 19.95 -30.63
C PHE A 294 -19.90 18.88 -31.41
N ARG A 295 -21.09 19.22 -31.91
CA ARG A 295 -22.04 18.27 -32.51
C ARG A 295 -22.26 17.06 -31.59
N ASP A 296 -22.10 15.84 -32.09
CA ASP A 296 -22.21 14.60 -31.33
C ASP A 296 -20.88 14.13 -30.72
N GLY A 297 -19.80 14.89 -30.92
CA GLY A 297 -18.46 14.62 -30.40
C GLY A 297 -17.89 15.77 -29.59
N VAL A 298 -16.57 15.95 -29.66
CA VAL A 298 -15.86 17.04 -29.02
C VAL A 298 -14.77 17.59 -29.93
N ILE A 299 -14.47 18.89 -29.81
CA ILE A 299 -13.23 19.48 -30.33
C ILE A 299 -12.14 19.33 -29.26
N THR A 300 -11.03 18.71 -29.66
CA THR A 300 -9.84 18.56 -28.82
C THR A 300 -9.07 19.88 -28.74
N SER A 301 -8.11 19.98 -27.82
CA SER A 301 -7.20 21.13 -27.72
C SER A 301 -6.35 21.37 -28.98
N ARG A 302 -6.33 20.44 -29.93
CA ARG A 302 -5.65 20.56 -31.23
C ARG A 302 -6.58 20.99 -32.37
N GLU A 303 -7.78 21.47 -32.04
CA GLU A 303 -8.81 21.91 -33.00
C GLU A 303 -9.28 20.77 -33.93
N THR A 304 -9.23 19.53 -33.44
CA THR A 304 -9.69 18.34 -34.17
C THR A 304 -10.98 17.78 -33.58
N PHE A 305 -11.87 17.27 -34.42
CA PHE A 305 -13.08 16.58 -33.98
C PHE A 305 -12.77 15.15 -33.55
N GLN A 306 -13.39 14.73 -32.44
CA GLN A 306 -13.39 13.34 -31.98
C GLN A 306 -14.78 12.93 -31.48
N LYS A 307 -15.37 11.90 -32.10
CA LYS A 307 -16.54 11.17 -31.62
C LYS A 307 -16.09 9.97 -30.81
N TYR A 308 -16.38 10.00 -29.52
CA TYR A 308 -16.18 8.84 -28.65
C TYR A 308 -17.46 8.00 -28.59
N TYR A 309 -17.37 6.73 -29.00
CA TYR A 309 -18.49 5.80 -28.99
C TYR A 309 -18.52 4.97 -27.71
N THR A 310 -19.70 4.54 -27.26
CA THR A 310 -19.74 3.33 -26.39
C THR A 310 -19.60 2.08 -27.26
N HIS A 311 -19.18 0.95 -26.67
CA HIS A 311 -19.09 -0.31 -27.42
C HIS A 311 -20.43 -0.74 -28.05
N PRO A 312 -21.59 -0.67 -27.34
CA PRO A 312 -22.90 -0.95 -27.94
C PRO A 312 -23.34 0.08 -28.99
N GLU A 313 -23.03 1.36 -28.79
CA GLU A 313 -23.35 2.42 -29.74
C GLU A 313 -22.60 2.23 -31.07
N LEU A 314 -21.32 1.88 -31.01
CA LEU A 314 -20.52 1.59 -32.20
C LEU A 314 -21.07 0.36 -32.95
N ARG A 315 -21.40 -0.71 -32.21
CA ARG A 315 -22.03 -1.90 -32.78
C ARG A 315 -23.30 -1.55 -33.54
N GLN A 316 -24.21 -0.83 -32.90
CA GLN A 316 -25.49 -0.45 -33.50
C GLN A 316 -25.32 0.51 -34.68
N PHE A 317 -24.31 1.39 -34.63
CA PHE A 317 -23.99 2.29 -35.75
C PHE A 317 -23.55 1.48 -36.98
N ILE A 318 -22.65 0.51 -36.82
CA ILE A 318 -22.18 -0.36 -37.91
C ILE A 318 -23.33 -1.18 -38.49
N GLU A 319 -24.14 -1.82 -37.64
CA GLU A 319 -25.31 -2.61 -38.05
C GLU A 319 -26.29 -1.78 -38.91
N ARG A 320 -26.53 -0.52 -38.51
CA ARG A 320 -27.42 0.39 -39.26
C ARG A 320 -26.84 0.84 -40.60
N CYS A 321 -25.52 0.99 -40.69
CA CYS A 321 -24.87 1.46 -41.92
C CYS A 321 -24.83 0.37 -43.00
N LEU A 322 -24.58 -0.88 -42.59
CA LEU A 322 -24.27 -1.98 -43.50
C LEU A 322 -25.40 -3.03 -43.61
N GLY A 323 -26.30 -3.11 -42.63
CA GLY A 323 -27.30 -4.18 -42.57
C GLY A 323 -26.72 -5.56 -42.21
N GLU A 324 -25.45 -5.60 -41.81
CA GLU A 324 -24.70 -6.81 -41.45
C GLU A 324 -24.44 -6.86 -39.94
N GLU A 325 -24.35 -8.06 -39.37
CA GLU A 325 -24.03 -8.23 -37.94
C GLU A 325 -22.50 -8.16 -37.70
N PRO A 326 -21.99 -7.15 -36.98
CA PRO A 326 -20.57 -7.04 -36.66
C PRO A 326 -20.20 -7.96 -35.50
N ILE A 327 -19.11 -8.71 -35.68
CA ILE A 327 -18.53 -9.57 -34.65
C ILE A 327 -17.58 -8.75 -33.78
N SER A 328 -17.83 -8.76 -32.46
CA SER A 328 -16.95 -8.10 -31.49
C SER A 328 -15.66 -8.89 -31.29
N ILE A 329 -14.53 -8.24 -31.60
CA ILE A 329 -13.18 -8.80 -31.47
C ILE A 329 -12.48 -8.24 -30.23
N ALA A 330 -12.62 -6.94 -29.99
CA ALA A 330 -12.13 -6.25 -28.80
C ALA A 330 -12.97 -5.00 -28.53
N GLN A 331 -12.75 -4.33 -27.40
CA GLN A 331 -13.45 -3.09 -27.10
C GLN A 331 -13.15 -2.02 -28.17
N GLY A 332 -14.17 -1.71 -28.96
CA GLY A 332 -14.09 -0.67 -30.00
C GLY A 332 -13.52 -1.18 -31.33
N ILE A 333 -13.36 -2.49 -31.51
CA ILE A 333 -12.90 -3.14 -32.74
C ILE A 333 -13.89 -4.23 -33.15
N PHE A 334 -14.41 -4.12 -34.36
CA PHE A 334 -15.41 -5.02 -34.92
C PHE A 334 -14.95 -5.57 -36.27
N PHE A 335 -15.24 -6.85 -36.50
CA PHE A 335 -15.09 -7.51 -37.80
C PHE A 335 -16.46 -7.64 -38.46
N VAL A 336 -16.55 -7.26 -39.73
CA VAL A 336 -17.75 -7.40 -40.56
C VAL A 336 -17.36 -8.22 -41.78
N PHE A 337 -17.85 -9.46 -41.85
CA PHE A 337 -17.54 -10.36 -42.96
C PHE A 337 -18.53 -10.15 -44.09
N ARG A 338 -17.98 -9.86 -45.28
CA ARG A 338 -18.74 -9.85 -46.54
C ARG A 338 -18.90 -11.26 -47.09
N ASP A 339 -17.84 -12.06 -46.97
CA ASP A 339 -17.89 -13.50 -47.27
C ASP A 339 -18.45 -14.29 -46.07
N LYS A 340 -19.66 -14.81 -46.23
CA LYS A 340 -20.35 -15.58 -45.19
C LYS A 340 -19.70 -16.94 -44.90
N LEU A 341 -18.96 -17.52 -45.84
CA LEU A 341 -18.22 -18.75 -45.61
C LEU A 341 -16.99 -18.49 -44.73
N ALA A 342 -16.28 -17.39 -44.99
CA ALA A 342 -15.18 -16.93 -44.14
C ALA A 342 -15.67 -16.58 -42.72
N GLU A 343 -16.86 -15.98 -42.59
CA GLU A 343 -17.50 -15.69 -41.31
C GLU A 343 -17.72 -16.97 -40.47
N GLN A 344 -18.31 -18.01 -41.07
CA GLN A 344 -18.56 -19.29 -40.40
C GLN A 344 -17.26 -20.00 -40.01
N THR A 345 -16.26 -19.97 -40.90
CA THR A 345 -14.94 -20.54 -40.63
C THR A 345 -14.27 -19.85 -39.44
N PHE A 346 -14.37 -18.52 -39.36
CA PHE A 346 -13.84 -17.73 -38.26
C PHE A 346 -14.55 -18.04 -36.92
N LEU A 347 -15.88 -18.10 -36.92
CA LEU A 347 -16.68 -18.42 -35.73
C LEU A 347 -16.41 -19.84 -35.22
N GLU A 348 -16.23 -20.81 -36.12
CA GLU A 348 -15.87 -22.18 -35.77
C GLU A 348 -14.48 -22.25 -35.11
N GLN A 349 -13.46 -21.60 -35.70
CA GLN A 349 -12.10 -21.55 -35.16
C GLN A 349 -12.04 -20.93 -33.77
N ARG A 350 -12.88 -19.92 -33.50
CA ARG A 350 -12.98 -19.24 -32.19
C ARG A 350 -13.53 -20.15 -31.07
N GLN A 351 -14.31 -21.17 -31.40
CA GLN A 351 -14.90 -22.11 -30.43
C GLN A 351 -14.05 -23.38 -30.21
N ARG A 352 -13.04 -23.62 -31.04
CA ARG A 352 -12.10 -24.73 -30.87
C ARG A 352 -11.15 -24.43 -29.71
N ARG A 353 -10.98 -25.39 -28.79
CA ARG A 353 -9.90 -25.33 -27.77
C ARG A 353 -8.57 -25.12 -28.50
N PRO A 354 -7.70 -24.18 -28.06
CA PRO A 354 -6.44 -23.93 -28.74
C PRO A 354 -5.59 -25.19 -28.68
N SER A 355 -5.51 -25.90 -29.80
CA SER A 355 -4.55 -26.99 -29.99
C SER A 355 -3.18 -26.34 -30.07
N ARG A 356 -2.33 -26.60 -29.06
CA ARG A 356 -0.91 -26.24 -29.07
C ARG A 356 -0.23 -27.01 -30.21
N SER A 357 -0.28 -26.48 -31.42
CA SER A 357 0.51 -26.99 -32.54
C SER A 357 1.73 -26.08 -32.74
N THR A 358 2.83 -26.56 -32.19
CA THR A 358 4.20 -26.12 -32.41
C THR A 358 4.53 -26.18 -33.90
N ARG A 359 4.79 -25.02 -34.52
CA ARG A 359 5.65 -24.95 -35.72
C ARG A 359 7.00 -24.37 -35.29
N PRO A 360 8.13 -25.02 -35.67
CA PRO A 360 9.44 -24.52 -35.31
C PRO A 360 9.79 -23.35 -36.23
N ARG A 361 10.07 -22.19 -35.63
CA ARG A 361 10.90 -21.15 -36.23
C ARG A 361 12.11 -21.00 -35.34
N VAL A 362 13.29 -21.18 -35.91
CA VAL A 362 14.57 -20.83 -35.29
C VAL A 362 14.49 -19.35 -34.93
N ALA A 363 14.44 -19.06 -33.63
CA ALA A 363 14.42 -17.71 -33.09
C ALA A 363 15.84 -17.37 -32.63
N ILE A 364 16.38 -16.28 -33.17
CA ILE A 364 17.28 -15.45 -32.38
C ILE A 364 16.40 -14.95 -31.21
N PRO A 365 16.77 -15.17 -29.94
CA PRO A 365 15.93 -14.78 -28.82
C PRO A 365 15.79 -13.25 -28.83
N ARG A 366 14.65 -12.75 -29.30
CA ARG A 366 14.24 -11.39 -29.00
C ARG A 366 13.80 -11.42 -27.54
N PRO A 367 14.26 -10.49 -26.69
CA PRO A 367 13.86 -10.46 -25.30
C PRO A 367 12.34 -10.46 -25.24
N THR A 368 11.81 -11.48 -24.59
CA THR A 368 10.41 -11.66 -24.25
C THR A 368 9.86 -10.39 -23.63
N THR A 369 8.54 -10.22 -23.65
CA THR A 369 7.91 -9.10 -22.96
C THR A 369 8.30 -9.07 -21.47
N GLU A 370 8.61 -10.22 -20.85
CA GLU A 370 9.22 -10.32 -19.51
C GLU A 370 10.65 -9.77 -19.50
N GLU A 371 11.54 -10.19 -20.40
CA GLU A 371 12.92 -9.70 -20.44
C GLU A 371 13.01 -8.19 -20.74
N LYS A 372 12.12 -7.63 -21.57
CA LYS A 372 12.03 -6.17 -21.78
C LYS A 372 11.46 -5.42 -20.59
N ARG A 373 10.59 -6.06 -19.80
CA ARG A 373 10.00 -5.46 -18.58
C ARG A 373 11.00 -5.50 -17.42
N GLY A 374 11.66 -6.64 -17.22
CA GLY A 374 12.78 -6.77 -16.28
C GLY A 374 13.92 -5.81 -16.63
N ALA A 375 14.26 -5.66 -17.91
CA ALA A 375 15.23 -4.65 -18.33
C ALA A 375 14.78 -3.21 -18.01
N LEU A 376 13.50 -2.88 -18.20
CA LEU A 376 12.97 -1.55 -17.86
C LEU A 376 12.91 -1.32 -16.33
N PHE A 377 12.60 -2.36 -15.56
CA PHE A 377 12.64 -2.32 -14.10
C PHE A 377 14.08 -2.09 -13.62
N GLU A 378 15.04 -2.85 -14.14
CA GLU A 378 16.45 -2.74 -13.77
C GLU A 378 17.05 -1.40 -14.20
N GLU A 379 16.69 -0.88 -15.38
CA GLU A 379 17.12 0.43 -15.90
C GLU A 379 16.65 1.59 -15.01
N HIS A 380 15.51 1.45 -14.35
CA HIS A 380 14.91 2.49 -13.51
C HIS A 380 14.69 2.03 -12.06
N ARG A 381 15.53 1.11 -11.57
CA ARG A 381 15.35 0.42 -10.29
C ARG A 381 15.23 1.39 -9.12
N GLU A 382 16.17 2.32 -8.97
CA GLU A 382 16.18 3.30 -7.88
C GLU A 382 14.90 4.16 -7.84
N LEU A 383 14.42 4.58 -9.02
CA LEU A 383 13.21 5.39 -9.14
C LEU A 383 11.95 4.59 -8.78
N LEU A 384 11.90 3.32 -9.21
CA LEU A 384 10.79 2.41 -8.91
C LEU A 384 10.79 1.97 -7.45
N GLU A 385 11.96 1.75 -6.85
CA GLU A 385 12.12 1.43 -5.43
C GLU A 385 11.68 2.58 -4.54
N ALA A 386 12.09 3.82 -4.82
CA ALA A 386 11.63 4.99 -4.09
C ALA A 386 10.10 5.20 -4.22
N LEU A 387 9.53 4.92 -5.39
CA LEU A 387 8.07 4.93 -5.59
C LEU A 387 7.39 3.82 -4.76
N TYR A 388 8.00 2.64 -4.70
CA TYR A 388 7.49 1.50 -3.95
C TYR A 388 7.48 1.79 -2.45
N GLU A 389 8.58 2.31 -1.90
CA GLU A 389 8.68 2.75 -0.51
C GLU A 389 7.59 3.78 -0.18
N THR A 390 7.43 4.81 -1.03
CA THR A 390 6.36 5.80 -0.83
C THR A 390 4.97 5.17 -0.88
N TRP A 391 4.74 4.18 -1.74
CA TRP A 391 3.47 3.47 -1.81
C TRP A 391 3.23 2.64 -0.54
N LEU A 392 4.23 1.94 -0.04
CA LEU A 392 4.15 1.20 1.22
C LEU A 392 3.89 2.13 2.41
N GLU A 393 4.59 3.27 2.51
CA GLU A 393 4.37 4.27 3.56
C GLU A 393 2.93 4.84 3.56
N LEU A 394 2.37 5.08 2.37
CA LEU A 394 1.00 5.57 2.24
C LEU A 394 -0.06 4.49 2.45
N GLY A 395 0.29 3.21 2.32
CA GLY A 395 -0.63 2.06 2.36
C GLY A 395 -1.72 2.08 1.27
N ARG A 396 -1.64 3.00 0.32
CA ARG A 396 -2.59 3.18 -0.78
C ARG A 396 -1.91 3.82 -1.97
N THR A 397 -2.56 3.77 -3.13
CA THR A 397 -1.98 4.36 -4.33
C THR A 397 -1.67 5.86 -4.15
N PRO A 398 -0.43 6.30 -4.44
CA PRO A 398 -0.05 7.70 -4.34
C PRO A 398 -0.72 8.56 -5.42
N PHE A 399 -0.92 9.84 -5.11
CA PHE A 399 -1.30 10.86 -6.09
C PHE A 399 -0.07 11.64 -6.59
N ASP A 400 -0.19 12.26 -7.77
CA ASP A 400 0.89 13.04 -8.38
C ASP A 400 1.50 14.12 -7.45
N ASP A 401 0.67 14.78 -6.64
CA ASP A 401 1.09 15.84 -5.70
C ASP A 401 1.72 15.30 -4.40
N GLU A 402 1.63 14.00 -4.16
CA GLU A 402 2.33 13.30 -3.06
C GLU A 402 3.72 12.81 -3.50
N LEU A 403 4.06 12.96 -4.79
CA LEU A 403 5.31 12.52 -5.40
C LEU A 403 6.10 13.70 -6.01
N PRO A 404 6.39 14.77 -5.26
CA PRO A 404 6.94 16.00 -5.82
C PRO A 404 8.29 15.81 -6.52
N THR A 405 9.12 14.90 -6.03
CA THR A 405 10.45 14.59 -6.59
C THR A 405 10.45 13.43 -7.59
N LEU A 406 9.43 12.56 -7.54
CA LEU A 406 9.41 11.31 -8.31
C LEU A 406 8.52 11.39 -9.56
N ILE A 407 7.49 12.24 -9.56
CA ILE A 407 6.44 12.21 -10.61
C ILE A 407 6.96 12.60 -12.00
N GLU A 408 7.81 13.63 -12.09
CA GLU A 408 8.38 14.08 -13.37
C GLU A 408 9.36 13.04 -13.95
N PRO A 409 10.32 12.50 -13.18
CA PRO A 409 11.13 11.37 -13.64
C PRO A 409 10.30 10.18 -14.12
N ILE A 410 9.27 9.77 -13.37
CA ILE A 410 8.39 8.65 -13.75
C ILE A 410 7.69 8.91 -15.09
N LYS A 411 7.19 10.14 -15.30
CA LYS A 411 6.52 10.53 -16.55
C LYS A 411 7.47 10.53 -17.74
N GLN A 412 8.74 10.88 -17.54
CA GLN A 412 9.75 10.92 -18.58
C GLN A 412 10.26 9.52 -18.96
N SER A 413 10.55 8.67 -17.97
CA SER A 413 11.18 7.36 -18.18
C SER A 413 10.17 6.25 -18.47
N ILE A 414 9.10 6.15 -17.66
CA ILE A 414 8.15 5.03 -17.68
C ILE A 414 6.83 5.44 -18.35
N GLY A 415 6.46 6.71 -18.26
CA GLY A 415 5.34 7.34 -18.96
C GLY A 415 4.20 7.76 -18.03
N THR A 416 3.59 6.83 -17.29
CA THR A 416 2.49 7.17 -16.37
C THR A 416 2.68 6.50 -15.01
N LEU A 417 2.24 7.17 -13.94
CA LEU A 417 2.25 6.61 -12.59
C LEU A 417 1.57 5.23 -12.54
N LYS A 418 0.40 5.09 -13.18
CA LYS A 418 -0.32 3.79 -13.25
C LYS A 418 0.49 2.68 -13.91
N ARG A 419 1.34 3.01 -14.89
CA ARG A 419 2.23 2.03 -15.53
C ARG A 419 3.39 1.66 -14.61
N ALA A 420 3.99 2.62 -13.90
CA ALA A 420 5.02 2.37 -12.90
C ALA A 420 4.52 1.49 -11.75
N LEU A 421 3.35 1.80 -11.19
CA LEU A 421 2.71 0.98 -10.14
C LEU A 421 2.40 -0.44 -10.62
N ARG A 422 1.98 -0.61 -11.89
CA ARG A 422 1.76 -1.94 -12.46
C ARG A 422 3.07 -2.73 -12.60
N LEU A 423 4.14 -2.09 -13.06
CA LEU A 423 5.46 -2.73 -13.13
C LEU A 423 5.92 -3.21 -11.74
N LEU A 424 5.69 -2.40 -10.70
CA LEU A 424 5.99 -2.77 -9.32
C LEU A 424 5.20 -4.00 -8.84
N VAL A 425 3.89 -4.04 -9.09
CA VAL A 425 3.05 -5.18 -8.74
C VAL A 425 3.44 -6.44 -9.51
N GLU A 426 3.75 -6.31 -10.79
CA GLU A 426 4.16 -7.47 -11.62
C GLU A 426 5.52 -8.03 -11.18
N GLU A 427 6.45 -7.19 -10.72
CA GLU A 427 7.81 -7.61 -10.31
C GLU A 427 7.89 -8.05 -8.85
N LYS A 428 7.31 -7.27 -7.91
CA LYS A 428 7.39 -7.50 -6.46
C LYS A 428 6.18 -8.23 -5.87
N GLY A 429 5.10 -8.39 -6.63
CA GLY A 429 3.85 -8.93 -6.13
C GLY A 429 3.01 -7.92 -5.34
N GLU A 430 1.89 -8.39 -4.79
CA GLU A 430 0.92 -7.55 -4.05
C GLU A 430 1.03 -7.73 -2.52
N ASP A 431 1.74 -8.74 -2.03
CA ASP A 431 1.70 -9.14 -0.62
C ASP A 431 2.11 -8.02 0.35
N GLU A 432 3.24 -7.34 0.09
CA GLU A 432 3.69 -6.22 0.93
C GLU A 432 2.77 -5.00 0.80
N ILE A 433 2.20 -4.77 -0.38
CA ILE A 433 1.25 -3.67 -0.62
C ILE A 433 -0.03 -3.90 0.18
N VAL A 434 -0.54 -5.13 0.20
CA VAL A 434 -1.72 -5.51 0.98
C VAL A 434 -1.44 -5.34 2.47
N LYS A 435 -0.30 -5.85 2.97
CA LYS A 435 0.11 -5.66 4.37
C LYS A 435 0.24 -4.18 4.75
N ALA A 436 0.85 -3.37 3.89
CA ALA A 436 0.98 -1.93 4.12
C ALA A 436 -0.38 -1.23 4.12
N SER A 437 -1.30 -1.64 3.26
CA SER A 437 -2.68 -1.16 3.25
C SER A 437 -3.43 -1.53 4.53
N GLU A 438 -3.29 -2.75 5.02
CA GLU A 438 -3.89 -3.22 6.28
C GLU A 438 -3.32 -2.45 7.47
N ALA A 439 -1.99 -2.31 7.56
CA ALA A 439 -1.34 -1.53 8.61
C ALA A 439 -1.80 -0.05 8.61
N ARG A 440 -1.93 0.56 7.44
CA ARG A 440 -2.43 1.93 7.31
C ARG A 440 -3.91 2.05 7.70
N MET A 441 -4.72 1.05 7.37
CA MET A 441 -6.12 0.99 7.81
C MET A 441 -6.19 0.93 9.33
N ASP A 442 -5.39 0.07 9.95
CA ASP A 442 -5.30 -0.08 11.40
C ASP A 442 -4.92 1.24 12.10
N ASP A 443 -3.91 1.95 11.59
CA ASP A 443 -3.53 3.28 12.09
C ASP A 443 -4.70 4.27 12.08
N LEU A 444 -5.44 4.30 10.96
CA LEU A 444 -6.58 5.18 10.79
C LEU A 444 -7.75 4.78 11.69
N LEU A 445 -7.97 3.48 11.91
CA LEU A 445 -9.00 2.99 12.83
C LEU A 445 -8.69 3.39 14.27
N VAL A 446 -7.45 3.20 14.74
CA VAL A 446 -7.01 3.63 16.06
C VAL A 446 -7.18 5.15 16.22
N TYR A 447 -6.69 5.93 15.25
CA TYR A 447 -6.85 7.39 15.24
C TYR A 447 -8.32 7.81 15.29
N LEU A 448 -9.17 7.27 14.41
CA LEU A 448 -10.58 7.63 14.33
C LEU A 448 -11.35 7.22 15.59
N ALA A 449 -11.03 6.07 16.17
CA ALA A 449 -11.64 5.57 17.40
C ALA A 449 -11.31 6.48 18.59
N LEU A 450 -10.04 6.87 18.79
CA LEU A 450 -9.64 7.80 19.85
C LEU A 450 -10.26 9.20 19.66
N ASN A 451 -10.41 9.65 18.42
CA ASN A 451 -11.09 10.93 18.11
C ASN A 451 -12.60 10.91 18.39
N LEU A 452 -13.22 9.76 18.69
CA LEU A 452 -14.61 9.72 19.14
C LEU A 452 -14.78 10.42 20.50
N PHE A 453 -13.73 10.48 21.32
CA PHE A 453 -13.77 11.09 22.65
C PHE A 453 -13.58 12.62 22.64
N GLN A 454 -12.79 13.17 21.70
CA GLN A 454 -12.37 14.59 21.70
C GLN A 454 -13.26 15.56 20.91
N GLY A 455 -14.35 15.08 20.30
CA GLY A 455 -15.23 15.91 19.45
C GLY A 455 -14.65 16.09 18.04
N ARG A 456 -15.48 15.81 17.02
CA ARG A 456 -15.00 15.59 15.64
C ARG A 456 -14.71 16.90 14.89
N PRO A 457 -13.50 17.09 14.33
CA PRO A 457 -13.31 18.05 13.26
C PRO A 457 -14.17 17.63 12.06
N ARG A 458 -14.84 18.58 11.39
CA ARG A 458 -15.61 18.27 10.17
C ARG A 458 -14.69 17.66 9.13
N TYR A 459 -15.07 16.55 8.50
CA TYR A 459 -14.28 15.84 7.48
C TYR A 459 -13.67 16.78 6.40
N LYS A 460 -14.43 17.79 5.95
CA LYS A 460 -13.96 18.79 4.96
C LYS A 460 -12.85 19.73 5.45
N LYS A 461 -12.56 19.76 6.74
CA LYS A 461 -11.48 20.54 7.36
C LYS A 461 -10.25 19.68 7.70
N GLN A 462 -10.28 18.38 7.40
CA GLN A 462 -9.13 17.49 7.58
C GLN A 462 -8.06 17.73 6.50
N PRO A 463 -6.79 17.43 6.75
CA PRO A 463 -5.75 17.44 5.72
C PRO A 463 -6.14 16.61 4.49
N ILE A 464 -5.72 17.07 3.30
CA ILE A 464 -6.12 16.41 2.03
C ILE A 464 -5.65 14.96 1.94
N GLN A 465 -4.47 14.64 2.50
CA GLN A 465 -3.96 13.28 2.60
C GLN A 465 -4.90 12.39 3.41
N LEU A 466 -5.29 12.81 4.62
CA LEU A 466 -6.23 12.06 5.46
C LEU A 466 -7.59 11.85 4.78
N GLN A 467 -8.08 12.84 4.02
CA GLN A 467 -9.31 12.68 3.22
C GLN A 467 -9.14 11.64 2.11
N ARG A 468 -7.96 11.56 1.48
CA ARG A 468 -7.66 10.57 0.44
C ARG A 468 -7.54 9.17 1.03
N ASP A 469 -6.83 9.04 2.14
CA ASP A 469 -6.66 7.78 2.88
C ASP A 469 -8.02 7.17 3.22
N ILE A 470 -8.88 7.96 3.88
CA ILE A 470 -10.23 7.52 4.28
C ILE A 470 -11.07 7.12 3.06
N LYS A 471 -10.98 7.88 1.96
CA LYS A 471 -11.78 7.61 0.76
C LYS A 471 -11.32 6.35 0.02
N LEU A 472 -10.02 6.12 -0.10
CA LEU A 472 -9.47 4.98 -0.85
C LEU A 472 -9.49 3.69 -0.04
N LEU A 473 -9.18 3.73 1.25
CA LEU A 473 -9.12 2.55 2.11
C LEU A 473 -10.50 2.13 2.63
N PHE A 474 -11.37 3.07 3.00
CA PHE A 474 -12.67 2.78 3.63
C PHE A 474 -13.88 3.10 2.74
N ARG A 475 -13.67 3.58 1.50
CA ARG A 475 -14.69 4.05 0.54
C ARG A 475 -15.40 5.35 0.94
N SER A 476 -15.78 5.50 2.22
CA SER A 476 -16.36 6.73 2.75
C SER A 476 -16.04 6.93 4.23
N HIS A 477 -16.05 8.20 4.66
CA HIS A 477 -15.84 8.58 6.06
C HIS A 477 -16.82 7.93 7.03
N SER A 478 -18.07 7.68 6.59
CA SER A 478 -19.07 7.00 7.42
C SER A 478 -18.69 5.55 7.70
N HIS A 479 -18.22 4.81 6.68
CA HIS A 479 -17.77 3.42 6.86
C HIS A 479 -16.50 3.35 7.73
N ALA A 480 -15.57 4.31 7.57
CA ALA A 480 -14.38 4.37 8.42
C ALA A 480 -14.75 4.57 9.91
N LEU A 481 -15.70 5.47 10.20
CA LEU A 481 -16.18 5.70 11.56
C LEU A 481 -16.93 4.49 12.14
N GLU A 482 -17.72 3.78 11.33
CA GLU A 482 -18.42 2.57 11.75
C GLU A 482 -17.42 1.48 12.13
N GLN A 483 -16.40 1.23 11.31
CA GLN A 483 -15.35 0.27 11.61
C GLN A 483 -14.53 0.66 12.86
N ALA A 484 -14.19 1.94 13.01
CA ALA A 484 -13.49 2.44 14.20
C ALA A 484 -14.32 2.25 15.48
N GLN A 485 -15.64 2.44 15.41
CA GLN A 485 -16.55 2.15 16.51
C GLN A 485 -16.59 0.66 16.83
N ASN A 486 -16.68 -0.20 15.82
CA ASN A 486 -16.68 -1.65 16.01
C ASN A 486 -15.37 -2.13 16.67
N LEU A 487 -14.21 -1.59 16.25
CA LEU A 487 -12.92 -1.86 16.89
C LEU A 487 -12.89 -1.38 18.35
N LEU A 488 -13.45 -0.20 18.64
CA LEU A 488 -13.53 0.30 20.01
C LEU A 488 -14.41 -0.60 20.89
N PHE A 489 -15.55 -1.06 20.37
CA PHE A 489 -16.45 -1.96 21.09
C PHE A 489 -15.88 -3.36 21.28
N SER A 490 -15.03 -3.84 20.36
CA SER A 490 -14.40 -5.16 20.48
C SER A 490 -13.42 -5.23 21.65
N LEU A 491 -12.91 -4.10 22.16
CA LEU A 491 -12.04 -4.08 23.35
C LEU A 491 -12.72 -4.58 24.63
N ASN A 492 -14.05 -4.66 24.66
CA ASN A 492 -14.77 -5.23 25.79
C ASN A 492 -14.71 -6.78 25.82
N ASP A 493 -14.35 -7.40 24.70
CA ASP A 493 -14.21 -8.85 24.55
C ASP A 493 -12.81 -9.33 25.00
N PRO A 494 -12.70 -10.08 26.11
CA PRO A 494 -11.42 -10.60 26.59
C PRO A 494 -10.72 -11.51 25.58
N ASP A 495 -11.46 -12.23 24.72
CA ASP A 495 -10.86 -13.15 23.75
C ASP A 495 -10.13 -12.41 22.63
N VAL A 496 -10.64 -11.22 22.25
CA VAL A 496 -9.97 -10.31 21.30
C VAL A 496 -8.66 -9.79 21.88
N ILE A 497 -8.66 -9.36 23.15
CA ILE A 497 -7.45 -8.88 23.82
C ILE A 497 -6.46 -10.03 24.02
N LEU A 498 -6.93 -11.22 24.43
CA LEU A 498 -6.09 -12.40 24.63
C LEU A 498 -5.40 -12.83 23.35
N SER A 499 -6.15 -12.98 22.26
CA SER A 499 -5.61 -13.37 20.96
C SER A 499 -4.59 -12.37 20.43
N SER A 500 -4.87 -11.07 20.57
CA SER A 500 -3.92 -10.01 20.19
C SER A 500 -2.66 -10.03 21.06
N CYS A 501 -2.79 -10.29 22.37
CA CYS A 501 -1.64 -10.38 23.27
C CYS A 501 -0.77 -11.61 22.95
N ASN A 502 -1.40 -12.76 22.63
CA ASN A 502 -0.69 -13.96 22.21
C ASN A 502 0.04 -13.76 20.88
N SER A 503 -0.59 -13.06 19.94
CA SER A 503 0.01 -12.65 18.67
C SER A 503 1.27 -11.80 18.90
N ALA A 504 1.15 -10.74 19.71
CA ALA A 504 2.26 -9.87 20.08
C ALA A 504 3.44 -10.65 20.70
N ALA A 505 3.17 -11.48 21.71
CA ALA A 505 4.19 -12.29 22.37
C ALA A 505 4.87 -13.29 21.39
N SER A 506 4.10 -13.93 20.51
CA SER A 506 4.65 -14.84 19.50
C SER A 506 5.54 -14.14 18.46
N ASN A 507 5.30 -12.86 18.23
CA ASN A 507 6.12 -11.99 17.37
C ASN A 507 7.29 -11.34 18.12
N GLY A 508 7.55 -11.71 19.38
CA GLY A 508 8.63 -11.16 20.20
C GLY A 508 8.33 -9.77 20.78
N ILE A 509 7.08 -9.32 20.77
CA ILE A 509 6.65 -8.04 21.30
C ILE A 509 6.20 -8.22 22.76
N GLY A 510 7.16 -8.08 23.66
CA GLY A 510 6.94 -8.21 25.10
C GLY A 510 6.81 -9.66 25.58
N TYR A 511 6.46 -9.81 26.86
CA TYR A 511 6.37 -11.08 27.55
C TYR A 511 4.98 -11.31 28.13
N MET A 512 4.43 -12.49 27.83
CA MET A 512 3.16 -12.97 28.38
C MET A 512 3.42 -13.76 29.67
N ASP A 513 2.77 -13.36 30.77
CA ASP A 513 2.83 -14.11 32.02
C ASP A 513 1.77 -15.23 32.12
N GLU A 514 1.87 -16.05 33.17
CA GLU A 514 0.96 -17.17 33.45
C GLU A 514 -0.50 -16.72 33.69
N GLU A 515 -0.71 -15.45 34.05
CA GLU A 515 -2.04 -14.87 34.26
C GLU A 515 -2.61 -14.25 32.98
N HIS A 516 -2.01 -14.56 31.82
CA HIS A 516 -2.36 -14.03 30.51
C HIS A 516 -2.29 -12.49 30.46
N SER A 517 -1.30 -11.89 31.10
CA SER A 517 -1.04 -10.46 30.98
C SER A 517 0.23 -10.20 30.17
N LEU A 518 0.13 -9.33 29.18
CA LEU A 518 1.25 -8.93 28.34
C LEU A 518 1.96 -7.73 28.95
N THR A 519 3.27 -7.86 29.21
CA THR A 519 4.12 -6.75 29.65
C THR A 519 5.16 -6.44 28.58
N LEU A 520 5.31 -5.17 28.21
CA LEU A 520 6.21 -4.74 27.15
C LEU A 520 6.78 -3.36 27.44
N HIS A 521 7.92 -3.04 26.83
CA HIS A 521 8.49 -1.70 26.85
C HIS A 521 7.63 -0.70 26.05
N ILE A 522 7.56 0.56 26.51
CA ILE A 522 6.69 1.58 25.90
C ILE A 522 6.97 1.80 24.41
N SER A 523 8.24 1.70 23.99
CA SER A 523 8.64 1.88 22.59
C SER A 523 7.98 0.88 21.65
N LYS A 524 7.58 -0.29 22.17
CA LYS A 524 6.96 -1.38 21.42
C LYS A 524 5.45 -1.25 21.25
N VAL A 525 4.81 -0.29 21.92
CA VAL A 525 3.36 -0.08 21.79
C VAL A 525 2.94 0.17 20.34
N ARG A 526 3.76 0.85 19.55
CA ARG A 526 3.45 1.14 18.13
C ARG A 526 3.49 -0.09 17.23
N GLU A 527 4.17 -1.15 17.64
CA GLU A 527 4.28 -2.41 16.89
C GLU A 527 3.10 -3.36 17.18
N LEU A 528 2.24 -3.04 18.16
CA LEU A 528 1.09 -3.86 18.51
C LEU A 528 -0.03 -3.79 17.46
N ASP A 529 -0.85 -4.85 17.43
CA ASP A 529 -2.09 -4.89 16.64
C ASP A 529 -3.07 -3.77 17.06
N ALA A 530 -3.92 -3.33 16.13
CA ALA A 530 -4.86 -2.23 16.35
C ALA A 530 -5.71 -2.33 17.64
N PRO A 531 -6.24 -3.51 18.05
CA PRO A 531 -6.97 -3.62 19.31
C PRO A 531 -6.14 -3.21 20.52
N LEU A 532 -4.89 -3.67 20.63
CA LEU A 532 -4.04 -3.37 21.79
C LEU A 532 -3.52 -1.94 21.75
N ARG A 533 -3.21 -1.40 20.56
CA ARG A 533 -2.88 0.03 20.41
C ARG A 533 -4.02 0.92 20.85
N LEU A 534 -5.25 0.59 20.44
CA LEU A 534 -6.43 1.32 20.88
C LEU A 534 -6.68 1.14 22.38
N TYR A 535 -6.45 -0.04 22.93
CA TYR A 535 -6.58 -0.32 24.37
C TYR A 535 -5.65 0.57 25.20
N VAL A 536 -4.37 0.63 24.81
CA VAL A 536 -3.35 1.49 25.44
C VAL A 536 -3.69 2.97 25.22
N GLY A 537 -4.11 3.36 24.02
CA GLY A 537 -4.55 4.72 23.71
C GLY A 537 -5.77 5.19 24.52
N CYS A 538 -6.73 4.29 24.78
CA CYS A 538 -7.87 4.59 25.65
C CYS A 538 -7.44 4.82 27.10
N ALA A 539 -6.42 4.09 27.57
CA ALA A 539 -5.85 4.33 28.89
C ALA A 539 -5.14 5.69 28.95
N GLY A 540 -4.36 6.04 27.91
CA GLY A 540 -3.75 7.37 27.77
C GLY A 540 -4.78 8.50 27.68
N TYR A 541 -5.97 8.25 27.12
CA TYR A 541 -7.05 9.23 27.15
C TYR A 541 -7.57 9.51 28.58
N LEU A 542 -7.61 8.50 29.45
CA LEU A 542 -8.07 8.64 30.84
C LEU A 542 -6.98 9.21 31.77
N TYR A 543 -5.74 8.74 31.62
CA TYR A 543 -4.61 9.09 32.49
C TYR A 543 -3.82 10.30 32.00
N GLY A 544 -3.62 10.42 30.69
CA GLY A 544 -2.73 11.41 30.08
C GLY A 544 -1.58 10.77 29.31
N ASP A 545 -0.46 11.49 29.24
CA ASP A 545 0.72 11.06 28.51
C ASP A 545 1.37 9.83 29.20
N ILE A 546 1.41 8.72 28.47
CA ILE A 546 2.00 7.45 28.90
C ILE A 546 3.42 7.26 28.36
N ASP A 547 3.93 8.19 27.54
CA ASP A 547 5.23 8.08 26.87
C ASP A 547 6.41 8.17 27.86
N GLN A 548 6.16 8.62 29.09
CA GLN A 548 7.15 8.66 30.18
C GLN A 548 7.30 7.34 30.95
N ALA A 549 6.48 6.34 30.65
CA ALA A 549 6.58 5.02 31.26
C ALA A 549 7.70 4.22 30.61
N ASP A 550 8.37 3.35 31.36
CA ASP A 550 9.30 2.39 30.76
C ASP A 550 8.54 1.15 30.29
N LEU A 551 7.62 0.65 31.12
CA LEU A 551 6.85 -0.57 30.85
C LEU A 551 5.35 -0.33 30.93
N VAL A 552 4.61 -1.02 30.06
CA VAL A 552 3.16 -1.14 30.14
C VAL A 552 2.76 -2.61 30.29
N LYS A 553 1.76 -2.89 31.13
CA LYS A 553 1.19 -4.22 31.36
C LYS A 553 -0.30 -4.24 31.04
N ILE A 554 -0.70 -5.01 30.05
CA ILE A 554 -2.08 -5.21 29.61
C ILE A 554 -2.67 -6.42 30.36
N HIS A 555 -3.68 -6.19 31.19
CA HIS A 555 -4.35 -7.23 31.96
C HIS A 555 -5.59 -7.72 31.21
N VAL A 556 -5.49 -8.86 30.52
CA VAL A 556 -6.57 -9.43 29.70
C VAL A 556 -7.85 -9.65 30.52
N ALA A 557 -7.76 -10.41 31.63
CA ALA A 557 -8.94 -10.83 32.39
C ALA A 557 -9.65 -9.67 33.11
N SER A 558 -8.88 -8.71 33.63
CA SER A 558 -9.42 -7.67 34.51
C SER A 558 -9.74 -6.35 33.81
N GLY A 559 -9.40 -6.20 32.52
CA GLY A 559 -9.71 -5.00 31.75
C GLY A 559 -8.94 -3.76 32.25
N LYS A 560 -7.67 -3.95 32.65
CA LYS A 560 -6.81 -2.91 33.21
C LYS A 560 -5.54 -2.75 32.40
N LEU A 561 -5.02 -1.53 32.37
CA LEU A 561 -3.65 -1.25 31.96
C LEU A 561 -2.84 -0.81 33.18
N SER A 562 -1.65 -1.37 33.39
CA SER A 562 -0.68 -0.80 34.32
C SER A 562 0.42 -0.08 33.54
N VAL A 563 0.72 1.14 33.97
CA VAL A 563 1.79 1.98 33.44
C VAL A 563 2.84 2.08 34.54
N MET A 564 4.11 1.79 34.23
CA MET A 564 5.18 1.63 35.22
C MET A 564 6.43 2.41 34.81
N ARG A 565 6.97 3.19 35.74
CA ARG A 565 8.23 3.92 35.56
C ARG A 565 9.24 3.49 36.62
N TYR A 566 10.48 3.34 36.18
CA TYR A 566 11.59 2.81 36.95
C TYR A 566 12.74 3.82 37.01
N ASP A 567 13.46 3.80 38.12
CA ASP A 567 14.73 4.48 38.28
C ASP A 567 15.84 3.65 37.64
N GLY A 568 16.67 4.30 36.83
CA GLY A 568 17.79 3.67 36.14
C GLY A 568 17.40 2.55 35.17
N PHE A 569 16.26 2.67 34.46
CA PHE A 569 15.79 1.61 33.55
C PHE A 569 16.85 1.23 32.52
N ASN A 570 17.50 2.20 31.87
CA ASN A 570 18.52 1.91 30.86
C ASN A 570 19.88 1.56 31.47
N ASP A 571 20.23 2.17 32.61
CA ASP A 571 21.59 2.17 33.14
C ASP A 571 21.88 1.03 34.13
N THR A 572 20.85 0.37 34.64
CA THR A 572 20.99 -0.65 35.69
C THR A 572 20.38 -1.99 35.28
N PRO A 573 20.95 -3.12 35.76
CA PRO A 573 20.38 -4.43 35.47
C PRO A 573 19.13 -4.76 36.31
N LEU A 574 18.95 -4.07 37.44
CA LEU A 574 17.79 -4.17 38.33
C LEU A 574 17.20 -2.78 38.58
N PRO A 575 16.45 -2.21 37.61
CA PRO A 575 15.77 -0.93 37.79
C PRO A 575 14.78 -0.97 38.96
N LYS A 576 14.58 0.17 39.62
CA LYS A 576 13.71 0.26 40.80
C LYS A 576 12.37 0.90 40.45
N LEU A 577 11.26 0.25 40.73
CA LEU A 577 9.92 0.77 40.40
C LEU A 577 9.63 2.03 41.24
N LEU A 578 9.51 3.18 40.57
CA LEU A 578 9.21 4.49 41.18
C LEU A 578 7.70 4.67 41.35
N GLU A 579 6.97 4.40 40.28
CA GLU A 579 5.52 4.62 40.23
C GLU A 579 4.86 3.54 39.40
N ARG A 580 3.65 3.20 39.79
CA ARG A 580 2.75 2.36 39.01
C ARG A 580 1.37 2.98 39.03
N ILE A 581 0.80 3.18 37.85
CA ILE A 581 -0.58 3.63 37.69
C ILE A 581 -1.39 2.48 37.11
N LYS A 582 -2.56 2.19 37.70
CA LYS A 582 -3.49 1.19 37.17
C LYS A 582 -4.73 1.88 36.64
N VAL A 583 -4.88 1.88 35.32
CA VAL A 583 -6.05 2.42 34.62
C VAL A 583 -7.07 1.31 34.41
N LYS A 584 -8.22 1.41 35.08
CA LYS A 584 -9.36 0.47 34.97
C LYS A 584 -10.29 0.97 33.85
N LEU A 585 -10.09 0.50 32.62
CA LEU A 585 -10.81 1.00 31.45
C LEU A 585 -12.34 0.85 31.57
N ARG A 586 -12.82 -0.27 32.13
CA ARG A 586 -14.27 -0.53 32.28
C ARG A 586 -14.96 0.43 33.24
N ASN A 587 -14.29 0.76 34.34
CA ASN A 587 -14.85 1.63 35.38
C ASN A 587 -14.45 3.10 35.21
N GLN A 588 -13.57 3.39 34.24
CA GLN A 588 -12.97 4.71 34.00
C GLN A 588 -12.33 5.29 35.27
N ASP A 589 -11.62 4.43 36.01
CA ASP A 589 -11.03 4.74 37.32
C ASP A 589 -9.52 4.49 37.30
N ILE A 590 -8.76 5.21 38.12
CA ILE A 590 -7.30 5.20 38.13
C ILE A 590 -6.78 5.04 39.56
N ASP A 591 -6.00 4.00 39.81
CA ASP A 591 -5.27 3.83 41.07
C ASP A 591 -3.81 4.26 40.89
N TYR A 592 -3.30 5.07 41.83
CA TYR A 592 -1.92 5.54 41.87
C TYR A 592 -1.13 4.80 42.94
N PHE A 593 0.08 4.36 42.62
CA PHE A 593 1.00 3.72 43.54
C PHE A 593 2.38 4.38 43.41
N ASP A 594 2.72 5.26 44.33
CA ASP A 594 4.03 5.88 44.44
C ASP A 594 4.88 5.11 45.43
N TYR A 595 6.04 4.66 44.99
CA TYR A 595 7.00 3.90 45.80
C TYR A 595 8.14 4.83 46.23
N GLY A 596 8.70 4.60 47.43
CA GLY A 596 9.81 5.39 47.97
C GLY A 596 9.48 6.32 49.15
N TYR A 597 8.21 6.58 49.48
CA TYR A 597 7.83 7.30 50.71
C TYR A 597 7.68 6.38 51.93
N GLU A 598 6.84 5.35 51.85
CA GLU A 598 6.58 4.40 52.95
C GLU A 598 7.03 2.96 52.66
N HIS A 599 7.42 2.68 51.41
CA HIS A 599 7.75 1.34 50.93
C HIS A 599 9.06 1.36 50.14
N GLU A 600 9.86 0.32 50.32
CA GLU A 600 11.08 0.07 49.55
C GLU A 600 10.76 -0.03 48.05
N LEU A 601 11.58 0.60 47.21
CA LEU A 601 11.43 0.59 45.74
C LEU A 601 11.71 -0.83 45.20
N PRO A 602 10.71 -1.58 44.70
CA PRO A 602 10.92 -2.95 44.23
C PRO A 602 11.81 -3.01 43.00
N TYR A 603 12.65 -4.05 42.89
CA TYR A 603 13.41 -4.31 41.66
C TYR A 603 12.54 -4.86 40.53
N LEU A 604 12.88 -4.50 39.30
CA LEU A 604 12.51 -5.21 38.08
C LEU A 604 13.50 -6.35 37.84
N TYR A 605 13.03 -7.58 37.98
CA TYR A 605 13.79 -8.77 37.62
C TYR A 605 13.50 -9.19 36.19
N ARG A 606 14.43 -9.95 35.58
CA ARG A 606 14.28 -10.52 34.23
C ARG A 606 13.99 -9.45 33.20
N LYS A 607 14.69 -8.31 33.31
CA LYS A 607 14.48 -7.15 32.44
C LYS A 607 14.68 -7.52 30.97
N SER A 608 15.57 -8.47 30.67
CA SER A 608 15.77 -9.01 29.31
C SER A 608 14.50 -9.51 28.63
N ARG A 609 13.46 -9.91 29.38
CA ARG A 609 12.15 -10.32 28.84
C ARG A 609 11.35 -9.16 28.21
N TYR A 610 11.70 -7.91 28.53
CA TYR A 610 10.92 -6.72 28.14
C TYR A 610 11.67 -5.80 27.18
N ILE A 611 12.95 -6.06 26.94
CA ILE A 611 13.82 -5.30 26.03
C ILE A 611 14.30 -6.20 24.89
N ASP A 612 14.86 -5.62 23.84
CA ASP A 612 15.39 -6.35 22.68
C ASP A 612 16.85 -6.00 22.39
N SER A 613 17.42 -6.61 21.34
CA SER A 613 18.81 -6.43 20.94
C SER A 613 19.17 -5.00 20.49
N SER A 614 18.19 -4.10 20.33
CA SER A 614 18.45 -2.68 20.08
C SER A 614 18.84 -1.89 21.34
N PHE A 615 18.61 -2.45 22.53
CA PHE A 615 18.99 -1.82 23.79
C PHE A 615 20.48 -1.95 24.06
N GLU A 616 21.06 -0.88 24.57
CA GLU A 616 22.42 -0.89 25.09
C GLU A 616 22.53 -1.90 26.24
N ASN A 617 23.60 -2.69 26.24
CA ASN A 617 23.85 -3.76 27.22
C ASN A 617 22.81 -4.91 27.20
N TYR A 618 22.07 -5.13 26.11
CA TYR A 618 21.10 -6.25 26.03
C TYR A 618 21.74 -7.61 26.29
N SER A 619 22.88 -7.90 25.67
CA SER A 619 23.62 -9.15 25.88
C SER A 619 24.04 -9.35 27.33
N GLU A 620 24.52 -8.29 27.96
CA GLU A 620 24.95 -8.26 29.36
C GLU A 620 23.76 -8.42 30.30
N GLN A 621 22.61 -7.85 29.97
CA GLN A 621 21.37 -8.06 30.73
C GLN A 621 20.90 -9.51 30.69
N VAL A 622 20.92 -10.14 29.51
CA VAL A 622 20.56 -11.56 29.34
C VAL A 622 21.47 -12.44 30.21
N GLU A 623 22.78 -12.16 30.19
CA GLU A 623 23.74 -12.86 31.02
C GLU A 623 23.47 -12.64 32.51
N PHE A 624 23.28 -11.40 32.93
CA PHE A 624 23.01 -11.06 34.32
C PHE A 624 21.74 -11.74 34.86
N ASP A 625 20.66 -11.75 34.07
CA ASP A 625 19.41 -12.41 34.44
C ASP A 625 19.61 -13.93 34.58
N ARG A 626 20.40 -14.54 33.68
CA ARG A 626 20.79 -15.97 33.77
C ARG A 626 21.62 -16.25 35.01
N GLU A 627 22.59 -15.40 35.34
CA GLU A 627 23.43 -15.55 36.53
C GLU A 627 22.61 -15.56 37.82
N LEU A 628 21.60 -14.69 37.93
CA LEU A 628 20.69 -14.69 39.09
C LEU A 628 19.88 -15.99 39.20
N GLU A 629 19.48 -16.59 38.07
CA GLU A 629 18.73 -17.85 38.03
C GLU A 629 19.60 -19.06 38.38
N GLU A 630 20.81 -19.17 37.81
CA GLU A 630 21.76 -20.25 38.08
C GLU A 630 22.19 -20.27 39.55
N LEU A 631 22.32 -19.10 40.16
CA LEU A 631 22.59 -18.95 41.58
C LEU A 631 21.36 -19.27 42.45
N GLY A 632 20.18 -19.45 41.86
CA GLY A 632 18.92 -19.64 42.60
C GLY A 632 18.56 -18.41 43.44
N LEU A 633 19.00 -17.22 43.03
CA LEU A 633 18.61 -15.96 43.66
C LEU A 633 17.21 -15.54 43.19
N ILE A 634 16.84 -15.92 41.97
CA ILE A 634 15.48 -15.83 41.45
C ILE A 634 15.10 -17.18 40.83
N GLU A 635 13.83 -17.57 40.98
CA GLU A 635 13.31 -18.82 40.44
C GLU A 635 11.97 -18.54 39.74
N GLU A 636 11.62 -19.32 38.73
CA GLU A 636 10.33 -19.22 38.06
C GLU A 636 9.21 -19.77 38.96
N GLY A 637 8.02 -19.14 38.92
CA GLY A 637 6.89 -19.50 39.79
C GLY A 637 7.06 -19.15 41.28
N ARG A 638 8.24 -18.69 41.72
CA ARG A 638 8.46 -18.19 43.09
C ARG A 638 8.43 -16.66 43.14
N ARG A 639 8.10 -16.14 44.33
CA ARG A 639 8.19 -14.71 44.61
C ARG A 639 9.65 -14.27 44.53
N ALA A 640 9.92 -13.27 43.70
CA ALA A 640 11.24 -12.65 43.63
C ALA A 640 11.59 -11.92 44.94
N PRO A 641 12.88 -11.94 45.36
CA PRO A 641 13.30 -11.33 46.62
C PRO A 641 13.09 -9.82 46.62
N ARG A 642 12.84 -9.24 47.80
CA ARG A 642 12.89 -7.79 48.00
C ARG A 642 14.33 -7.27 47.87
N VAL A 643 14.51 -5.95 47.80
CA VAL A 643 15.84 -5.35 47.70
C VAL A 643 16.69 -5.73 48.91
N SER A 644 16.14 -5.65 50.12
CA SER A 644 16.83 -6.09 51.35
C SER A 644 17.20 -7.58 51.33
N GLU A 645 16.26 -8.45 50.91
CA GLU A 645 16.46 -9.91 50.86
C GLU A 645 17.55 -10.28 49.84
N LEU A 646 17.55 -9.65 48.65
CA LEU A 646 18.59 -9.87 47.64
C LEU A 646 19.95 -9.41 48.16
N ASN A 647 20.03 -8.25 48.82
CA ASN A 647 21.28 -7.74 49.38
C ASN A 647 21.85 -8.70 50.45
N GLU A 648 21.00 -9.27 51.31
CA GLU A 648 21.41 -10.28 52.29
C GLU A 648 21.93 -11.55 51.62
N LEU A 649 21.24 -12.04 50.58
CA LEU A 649 21.66 -13.23 49.82
C LEU A 649 23.01 -13.01 49.10
N LEU A 650 23.20 -11.82 48.50
CA LEU A 650 24.47 -11.44 47.87
C LEU A 650 25.57 -11.34 48.92
N GLN A 651 25.31 -10.72 50.07
CA GLN A 651 26.28 -10.60 51.15
C GLN A 651 26.69 -11.95 51.73
N GLN A 652 25.74 -12.87 51.95
CA GLN A 652 26.02 -14.24 52.41
C GLN A 652 26.93 -15.02 51.46
N ARG A 653 26.87 -14.69 50.16
CA ARG A 653 27.70 -15.28 49.11
C ARG A 653 28.95 -14.46 48.78
N GLU A 654 29.18 -13.37 49.52
CA GLU A 654 30.26 -12.40 49.29
C GLU A 654 30.28 -11.90 47.83
N LEU A 655 29.11 -11.64 47.26
CA LEU A 655 28.91 -11.08 45.93
C LEU A 655 28.40 -9.64 46.00
N GLN A 656 28.62 -8.89 44.92
CA GLN A 656 28.10 -7.56 44.69
C GLN A 656 27.71 -7.39 43.23
N ILE A 657 26.75 -6.50 42.98
CA ILE A 657 26.37 -6.09 41.62
C ILE A 657 27.31 -4.94 41.22
N SER A 658 28.03 -5.11 40.12
CA SER A 658 28.89 -4.07 39.51
C SER A 658 28.57 -3.96 38.03
N GLY A 659 27.92 -2.85 37.63
CA GLY A 659 27.33 -2.74 36.29
C GLY A 659 26.32 -3.85 36.05
N PHE A 660 26.46 -4.58 34.94
CA PHE A 660 25.62 -5.72 34.55
C PHE A 660 26.28 -7.07 34.89
N LYS A 661 27.07 -7.15 35.97
CA LYS A 661 27.76 -8.37 36.39
C LYS A 661 27.65 -8.61 37.89
N LEU A 662 27.63 -9.88 38.27
CA LEU A 662 27.83 -10.30 39.67
C LEU A 662 29.31 -10.61 39.90
N LEU A 663 29.96 -9.79 40.73
CA LEU A 663 31.37 -9.94 41.07
C LEU A 663 31.55 -10.26 42.55
N PRO A 664 32.67 -10.87 42.94
CA PRO A 664 33.05 -10.94 44.35
C PRO A 664 33.09 -9.55 45.01
N ASN A 665 32.66 -9.48 46.26
CA ASN A 665 32.67 -8.27 47.08
C ASN A 665 34.08 -8.01 47.66
N GLY A 666 35.00 -7.64 46.78
CA GLY A 666 36.41 -7.39 47.08
C GLY A 666 37.31 -8.62 46.91
N VAL A 667 38.60 -8.45 47.26
CA VAL A 667 39.60 -9.54 47.28
C VAL A 667 39.23 -10.55 48.37
N PRO A 668 39.40 -11.87 48.15
CA PRO A 668 39.11 -12.88 49.16
C PRO A 668 39.88 -12.61 50.46
N LYS A 669 39.19 -12.73 51.60
CA LYS A 669 39.81 -12.53 52.92
C LYS A 669 40.77 -13.66 53.29
N SER A 670 40.58 -14.83 52.69
CA SER A 670 41.41 -16.03 52.83
C SER A 670 41.43 -16.79 51.52
N LEU A 671 42.54 -17.45 51.18
CA LEU A 671 42.60 -18.35 50.03
C LEU A 671 41.69 -19.57 50.18
N ASP A 672 41.31 -19.94 51.41
CA ASP A 672 40.38 -21.04 51.66
C ASP A 672 38.91 -20.67 51.37
N GLN A 673 38.66 -19.40 51.01
CA GLN A 673 37.37 -18.96 50.52
C GLN A 673 37.05 -19.64 49.18
N LYS A 674 35.77 -19.93 48.94
CA LYS A 674 35.30 -20.54 47.70
C LYS A 674 35.57 -19.61 46.50
N CYS A 675 36.02 -20.22 45.42
CA CYS A 675 36.24 -19.62 44.11
C CYS A 675 35.40 -20.42 43.10
N GLY A 676 34.24 -19.89 42.75
CA GLY A 676 33.16 -20.69 42.15
C GLY A 676 32.41 -21.52 43.20
N ARG A 677 31.71 -22.56 42.75
CA ARG A 677 30.86 -23.44 43.58
C ARG A 677 31.68 -24.52 44.28
N TYR A 678 32.62 -25.12 43.58
CA TYR A 678 33.32 -26.32 44.04
C TYR A 678 34.70 -26.04 44.62
N LEU A 679 35.48 -25.18 43.97
CA LEU A 679 36.88 -24.94 44.29
C LEU A 679 37.06 -23.78 45.29
N THR A 680 38.26 -23.67 45.85
CA THR A 680 38.76 -22.55 46.65
C THR A 680 39.81 -21.77 45.86
N TYR A 681 40.07 -20.52 46.25
CA TYR A 681 41.17 -19.75 45.65
C TYR A 681 42.51 -20.45 45.84
N ARG A 682 42.72 -21.11 46.98
CA ARG A 682 43.91 -21.89 47.28
C ARG A 682 44.15 -22.98 46.25
N GLU A 683 43.12 -23.72 45.87
CA GLU A 683 43.26 -24.81 44.90
C GLU A 683 43.65 -24.30 43.51
N LEU A 684 43.24 -23.09 43.12
CA LEU A 684 43.62 -22.50 41.84
C LEU A 684 44.99 -21.79 41.88
N ILE A 685 45.42 -21.32 43.05
CA ILE A 685 46.66 -20.55 43.24
C ILE A 685 47.83 -21.44 43.64
N GLU A 686 47.60 -22.46 44.44
CA GLU A 686 48.65 -23.30 45.03
C GLU A 686 48.74 -24.69 44.36
N CYS A 687 48.21 -24.85 43.14
CA CYS A 687 48.26 -26.12 42.40
C CYS A 687 49.48 -26.27 41.46
N GLY A 688 49.70 -27.51 41.06
CA GLY A 688 50.73 -27.91 40.09
C GLY A 688 52.08 -28.27 40.69
N ASP A 689 52.80 -29.15 39.97
CA ASP A 689 54.04 -29.78 40.39
C ASP A 689 55.10 -28.83 40.94
N THR A 690 55.29 -27.69 40.28
CA THR A 690 56.34 -26.73 40.64
C THR A 690 56.01 -26.04 41.97
N GLN A 691 54.74 -25.68 42.17
CA GLN A 691 54.27 -25.03 43.38
C GLN A 691 54.30 -26.00 44.56
N THR A 692 53.86 -27.24 44.37
CA THR A 692 53.93 -28.31 45.39
C THR A 692 55.37 -28.64 45.78
N LYS A 693 56.32 -28.64 44.84
CA LYS A 693 57.74 -28.96 45.11
C LYS A 693 58.50 -27.82 45.78
N LEU A 694 58.26 -26.57 45.38
CA LEU A 694 59.06 -25.42 45.83
C LEU A 694 58.42 -24.64 46.99
N GLY A 695 57.10 -24.66 47.13
CA GLY A 695 56.37 -23.97 48.19
C GLY A 695 56.63 -22.45 48.24
N ILE A 696 56.96 -21.84 47.09
CA ILE A 696 57.25 -20.40 47.02
C ILE A 696 55.96 -19.58 47.05
N PRO A 697 56.00 -18.32 47.53
CA PRO A 697 54.82 -17.45 47.50
C PRO A 697 54.29 -17.30 46.07
N ASN A 698 53.01 -17.62 45.87
CA ASN A 698 52.33 -17.51 44.58
C ASN A 698 51.05 -16.67 44.67
N MET A 699 51.01 -15.71 45.59
CA MET A 699 49.82 -14.87 45.81
C MET A 699 49.65 -13.87 44.65
N PRO A 700 48.43 -13.70 44.11
CA PRO A 700 48.14 -12.58 43.22
C PRO A 700 48.35 -11.23 43.90
N GLU A 701 48.89 -10.26 43.17
CA GLU A 701 49.08 -8.89 43.65
C GLU A 701 47.93 -7.97 43.20
N GLN A 702 47.26 -8.28 42.09
CA GLN A 702 46.14 -7.50 41.56
C GLN A 702 44.78 -8.05 41.99
N ALA A 703 43.84 -7.17 42.33
CA ALA A 703 42.47 -7.58 42.70
C ALA A 703 41.74 -8.25 41.53
N GLU A 704 41.99 -7.74 40.32
CA GLU A 704 41.44 -8.24 39.05
C GLU A 704 41.82 -9.69 38.78
N THR A 705 42.98 -10.15 39.28
CA THR A 705 43.38 -11.56 39.17
C THR A 705 42.42 -12.46 39.95
N PHE A 706 42.00 -12.07 41.16
CA PHE A 706 41.04 -12.84 41.94
C PHE A 706 39.67 -12.89 41.24
N PHE A 707 39.22 -11.78 40.67
CA PHE A 707 37.96 -11.76 39.90
C PHE A 707 38.04 -12.65 38.66
N ALA A 708 39.15 -12.63 37.94
CA ALA A 708 39.36 -13.49 36.78
C ALA A 708 39.42 -14.98 37.13
N LEU A 709 40.01 -15.35 38.28
CA LEU A 709 40.01 -16.72 38.78
C LEU A 709 38.59 -17.17 39.16
N TYR A 710 37.79 -16.28 39.77
CA TYR A 710 36.39 -16.55 40.06
C TYR A 710 35.58 -16.76 38.78
N ASP A 711 35.77 -15.91 37.77
CA ASP A 711 35.13 -16.06 36.45
C ASP A 711 35.53 -17.36 35.75
N LEU A 712 36.81 -17.73 35.79
CA LEU A 712 37.30 -19.00 35.25
C LEU A 712 36.62 -20.19 35.94
N ALA A 713 36.55 -20.17 37.27
CA ALA A 713 35.91 -21.23 38.03
C ALA A 713 34.44 -21.36 37.65
N ARG A 714 33.67 -20.26 37.76
CA ARG A 714 32.23 -20.26 37.49
C ARG A 714 31.87 -20.60 36.05
N ARG A 715 32.59 -20.02 35.07
CA ARG A 715 32.21 -20.13 33.66
C ARG A 715 32.75 -21.38 33.00
N ALA A 716 33.89 -21.92 33.45
CA ALA A 716 34.52 -23.05 32.78
C ALA A 716 34.70 -24.29 33.67
N LEU A 717 35.08 -24.15 34.94
CA LEU A 717 35.41 -25.31 35.77
C LEU A 717 34.19 -25.90 36.48
N ASP A 718 33.32 -25.07 37.05
CA ASP A 718 32.11 -25.51 37.74
C ASP A 718 31.17 -26.30 36.80
N PRO A 719 30.90 -25.88 35.55
CA PRO A 719 30.08 -26.68 34.62
C PRO A 719 30.71 -28.03 34.28
N VAL A 720 32.03 -28.09 34.13
CA VAL A 720 32.76 -29.36 33.92
C VAL A 720 32.60 -30.26 35.14
N ILE A 721 32.73 -29.71 36.35
CA ILE A 721 32.57 -30.46 37.60
C ILE A 721 31.13 -30.94 37.78
N ASP A 722 30.14 -30.11 37.43
CA ASP A 722 28.72 -30.47 37.47
C ASP A 722 28.40 -31.67 36.57
N TYR A 723 29.05 -31.77 35.40
CA TYR A 723 28.76 -32.81 34.41
C TYR A 723 29.60 -34.07 34.57
N PHE A 724 30.93 -33.93 34.71
CA PHE A 724 31.89 -35.04 34.73
C PHE A 724 32.36 -35.44 36.13
N GLY A 725 32.03 -34.64 37.16
CA GLY A 725 32.54 -34.83 38.52
C GLY A 725 33.85 -34.09 38.78
N MET A 726 34.43 -34.31 39.97
CA MET A 726 35.54 -33.50 40.48
C MET A 726 36.80 -33.59 39.61
N ILE A 727 37.44 -32.45 39.37
CA ILE A 727 38.66 -32.33 38.55
C ILE A 727 39.93 -32.33 39.40
N THR A 728 41.05 -32.78 38.81
CA THR A 728 42.40 -32.63 39.35
C THR A 728 43.11 -31.48 38.65
N LEU A 729 43.38 -30.39 39.38
CA LEU A 729 44.12 -29.24 38.88
C LEU A 729 45.62 -29.55 38.78
N THR A 730 46.17 -29.42 37.57
CA THR A 730 47.58 -29.72 37.27
C THR A 730 48.42 -28.45 37.07
N TYR A 731 47.78 -27.33 36.75
CA TYR A 731 48.40 -26.00 36.72
C TYR A 731 47.32 -24.92 36.82
N GLY A 732 47.64 -23.81 37.48
CA GLY A 732 46.66 -22.73 37.76
C GLY A 732 47.31 -21.36 37.67
N PHE A 733 47.01 -20.47 38.62
CA PHE A 733 47.63 -19.16 38.64
C PHE A 733 49.16 -19.25 38.77
N SER A 734 49.88 -18.38 38.06
CA SER A 734 51.34 -18.33 38.09
C SER A 734 51.84 -16.90 38.22
N SER A 735 52.30 -16.56 39.43
CA SER A 735 52.99 -15.31 39.72
C SER A 735 54.32 -15.20 38.97
N SER A 736 54.87 -13.99 38.93
CA SER A 736 56.18 -13.76 38.29
C SER A 736 57.31 -14.58 38.95
N ASP A 737 57.20 -14.84 40.25
CA ASP A 737 58.20 -15.59 41.01
C ASP A 737 58.09 -17.10 40.80
N LEU A 738 56.86 -17.63 40.67
CA LEU A 738 56.65 -19.01 40.28
C LEU A 738 57.11 -19.27 38.84
N SER A 739 56.71 -18.41 37.91
CA SER A 739 57.05 -18.52 36.50
C SER A 739 58.56 -18.55 36.22
N LYS A 740 59.40 -17.83 36.99
CA LYS A 740 60.88 -17.84 36.84
C LYS A 740 61.50 -19.21 37.07
N ASN A 741 60.82 -20.08 37.83
CA ASN A 741 61.33 -21.40 38.19
C ASN A 741 60.89 -22.52 37.23
N ILE A 742 60.04 -22.20 36.25
CA ILE A 742 59.54 -23.16 35.25
C ILE A 742 60.39 -23.04 33.98
N LYS A 743 61.22 -24.07 33.71
CA LYS A 743 62.23 -24.04 32.63
C LYS A 743 61.68 -24.25 31.22
N SER A 744 60.52 -24.87 31.08
CA SER A 744 59.86 -25.14 29.79
C SER A 744 58.37 -25.40 29.99
N GLY A 745 57.57 -25.22 28.93
CA GLY A 745 56.15 -25.57 28.91
C GLY A 745 55.18 -24.45 29.28
N ILE A 746 55.66 -23.24 29.60
CA ILE A 746 54.82 -22.06 29.87
C ILE A 746 55.08 -20.94 28.86
N ALA A 747 54.07 -20.10 28.60
CA ALA A 747 54.21 -18.93 27.74
C ALA A 747 53.58 -17.65 28.35
N PRO A 748 54.17 -17.09 29.44
CA PRO A 748 53.55 -16.04 30.27
C PRO A 748 53.01 -14.79 29.56
N ARG A 749 53.50 -14.48 28.35
CA ARG A 749 53.06 -13.30 27.57
C ARG A 749 51.77 -13.51 26.79
N ILE A 750 51.42 -14.76 26.51
CA ILE A 750 50.27 -15.14 25.69
C ILE A 750 49.36 -16.12 26.42
N ASP A 751 49.82 -16.68 27.52
CA ASP A 751 49.12 -17.67 28.33
C ASP A 751 48.54 -16.99 29.57
N GLN A 752 47.27 -17.23 29.85
CA GLN A 752 46.47 -16.47 30.81
C GLN A 752 46.66 -16.95 32.26
N HIS A 753 47.61 -17.87 32.53
CA HIS A 753 47.99 -18.26 33.89
C HIS A 753 48.56 -17.10 34.73
N CYS A 754 49.18 -16.09 34.12
CA CYS A 754 49.60 -14.87 34.84
C CYS A 754 48.47 -13.86 35.07
N SER A 755 47.27 -14.15 34.54
CA SER A 755 46.07 -13.34 34.71
C SER A 755 46.28 -11.83 34.51
N HIS A 756 45.78 -11.00 35.43
CA HIS A 756 45.85 -9.54 35.38
C HIS A 756 47.12 -8.96 36.01
N GLU A 757 48.12 -9.79 36.32
CA GLU A 757 49.37 -9.32 36.91
C GLU A 757 50.14 -8.39 35.97
N VAL A 758 50.83 -7.41 36.56
CA VAL A 758 51.59 -6.40 35.83
C VAL A 758 53.10 -6.59 36.01
N ASN A 759 53.86 -6.20 34.99
CA ASN A 759 55.32 -6.16 35.08
C ASN A 759 55.79 -4.87 35.80
N SER A 760 57.11 -4.74 35.98
CA SER A 760 57.73 -3.58 36.64
C SER A 760 57.47 -2.22 35.96
N LYS A 761 56.87 -2.19 34.76
CA LYS A 761 56.44 -0.97 34.06
C LYS A 761 54.93 -0.72 34.17
N GLY A 762 54.21 -1.47 35.01
CA GLY A 762 52.75 -1.36 35.19
C GLY A 762 51.93 -1.85 34.00
N LYS A 763 52.53 -2.62 33.07
CA LYS A 763 51.80 -3.23 31.94
C LYS A 763 51.48 -4.68 32.25
N LEU A 764 50.31 -5.15 31.81
CA LEU A 764 49.92 -6.56 31.91
C LEU A 764 51.02 -7.49 31.39
N VAL A 765 51.31 -8.54 32.16
CA VAL A 765 52.28 -9.59 31.79
C VAL A 765 51.74 -10.38 30.60
N CYS A 766 50.48 -10.80 30.68
CA CYS A 766 49.72 -11.37 29.57
C CYS A 766 48.78 -10.31 29.01
N SER A 767 48.93 -9.94 27.74
CA SER A 767 48.12 -8.87 27.14
C SER A 767 46.64 -9.24 26.97
N ARG A 768 46.28 -10.52 27.17
CA ARG A 768 44.92 -11.04 27.00
C ARG A 768 44.02 -10.84 28.24
N GLY A 769 44.61 -10.64 29.43
CA GLY A 769 43.85 -10.65 30.69
C GLY A 769 43.13 -11.97 30.95
N GLY A 770 42.13 -11.99 31.83
CA GLY A 770 41.40 -13.21 32.17
C GLY A 770 42.22 -14.17 33.05
N ALA A 771 41.87 -15.45 33.10
CA ALA A 771 42.61 -16.48 33.83
C ALA A 771 42.56 -17.82 33.08
N ALA A 772 43.50 -18.72 33.40
CA ALA A 772 43.56 -20.07 32.84
C ALA A 772 43.87 -21.13 33.90
N ALA A 773 43.44 -22.35 33.62
CA ALA A 773 43.75 -23.54 34.40
C ALA A 773 43.97 -24.75 33.49
N ASP A 774 44.87 -25.63 33.92
CA ASP A 774 45.09 -26.94 33.34
C ASP A 774 44.54 -27.99 34.29
N PHE A 775 43.63 -28.83 33.82
CA PHE A 775 42.99 -29.85 34.66
C PHE A 775 42.86 -31.19 33.94
N LEU A 776 42.73 -32.24 34.74
CA LEU A 776 42.50 -33.62 34.31
C LEU A 776 41.27 -34.15 35.05
N ILE A 777 40.51 -35.03 34.41
CA ILE A 777 39.47 -35.83 35.06
C ILE A 777 39.97 -37.27 35.05
N GLU A 778 40.09 -37.89 36.22
CA GLU A 778 40.54 -39.27 36.32
C GLU A 778 39.46 -40.20 35.72
N ASP A 779 39.90 -41.23 34.99
CA ASP A 779 39.04 -42.25 34.36
C ASP A 779 38.10 -41.75 33.23
N GLU A 780 38.28 -40.53 32.72
CA GLU A 780 37.53 -39.98 31.57
C GLU A 780 38.44 -39.72 30.35
N ASP A 781 37.88 -39.84 29.13
CA ASP A 781 38.60 -39.45 27.92
C ASP A 781 38.58 -37.92 27.78
N MET A 782 39.75 -37.28 27.96
CA MET A 782 39.86 -35.83 27.90
C MET A 782 39.52 -35.26 26.51
N TYR A 783 39.45 -36.08 25.46
CA TYR A 783 38.89 -35.64 24.18
C TYR A 783 37.39 -35.40 24.28
N GLU A 784 36.65 -36.30 24.93
CA GLU A 784 35.21 -36.17 25.13
C GLU A 784 34.88 -34.99 26.04
N VAL A 785 35.69 -34.77 27.08
CA VAL A 785 35.61 -33.56 27.91
C VAL A 785 35.81 -32.30 27.06
N ALA A 786 36.87 -32.27 26.22
CA ALA A 786 37.14 -31.12 25.36
C ALA A 786 36.01 -30.84 24.35
N VAL A 787 35.42 -31.88 23.75
CA VAL A 787 34.26 -31.77 22.85
C VAL A 787 33.03 -31.26 23.61
N TRP A 788 32.75 -31.79 24.79
CA TRP A 788 31.64 -31.31 25.59
C TRP A 788 31.79 -29.83 25.96
N MET A 789 33.00 -29.40 26.33
CA MET A 789 33.29 -27.99 26.62
C MET A 789 33.07 -27.09 25.40
N THR A 790 33.41 -27.53 24.18
CA THR A 790 33.22 -26.73 22.96
C THR A 790 31.74 -26.53 22.61
N GLU A 791 30.87 -27.43 23.07
CA GLU A 791 29.42 -27.37 22.86
C GLU A 791 28.69 -26.63 23.98
N ASN A 792 29.16 -26.72 25.23
CA ASN A 792 28.38 -26.32 26.41
C ASN A 792 28.97 -25.14 27.19
N ILE A 793 30.21 -24.73 26.92
CA ILE A 793 30.90 -23.71 27.70
C ILE A 793 31.36 -22.55 26.82
N GLU A 794 31.39 -21.35 27.41
CA GLU A 794 32.14 -20.21 26.88
C GLU A 794 33.54 -20.13 27.46
N PHE A 795 34.54 -20.14 26.59
CA PHE A 795 35.94 -19.99 26.95
C PHE A 795 36.64 -19.13 25.90
N ASP A 796 37.73 -18.48 26.30
CA ASP A 796 38.59 -17.79 25.34
C ASP A 796 39.37 -18.81 24.51
N ARG A 797 40.12 -19.71 25.17
CA ARG A 797 40.92 -20.74 24.48
C ARG A 797 40.89 -22.07 25.19
N LEU A 798 40.84 -23.13 24.40
CA LEU A 798 40.95 -24.51 24.83
C LEU A 798 42.12 -25.16 24.08
N TYR A 799 43.12 -25.66 24.81
CA TYR A 799 44.21 -26.44 24.22
C TYR A 799 44.08 -27.90 24.66
N TYR A 800 43.99 -28.78 23.66
CA TYR A 800 43.91 -30.22 23.86
C TYR A 800 45.25 -30.86 23.51
N TYR A 801 45.79 -31.66 24.44
CA TYR A 801 47.12 -32.26 24.35
C TYR A 801 47.11 -33.79 24.16
N GLY A 802 45.94 -34.44 24.24
CA GLY A 802 45.76 -35.89 24.14
C GLY A 802 44.78 -36.43 25.19
N ALA A 803 44.28 -37.66 24.98
CA ALA A 803 43.18 -38.24 25.77
C ALA A 803 43.52 -38.44 27.25
N GLU A 804 44.80 -38.68 27.55
CA GLU A 804 45.33 -38.90 28.90
C GLU A 804 46.13 -37.70 29.42
N ARG A 805 45.88 -36.50 28.86
CA ARG A 805 46.63 -35.28 29.18
C ARG A 805 45.69 -34.19 29.67
N PRO A 806 46.14 -33.32 30.59
CA PRO A 806 45.32 -32.22 31.06
C PRO A 806 44.84 -31.34 29.91
N ILE A 807 43.61 -30.84 30.00
CA ILE A 807 43.10 -29.76 29.12
C ILE A 807 43.53 -28.43 29.73
N HIS A 808 44.03 -27.54 28.89
CA HIS A 808 44.17 -26.13 29.24
C HIS A 808 42.92 -25.37 28.80
N VAL A 809 42.29 -24.65 29.70
CA VAL A 809 41.17 -23.75 29.40
C VAL A 809 41.42 -22.36 29.98
N SER A 810 41.00 -21.34 29.26
CA SER A 810 41.10 -19.95 29.67
C SER A 810 39.77 -19.22 29.49
N VAL A 811 39.46 -18.30 30.39
CA VAL A 811 38.32 -17.38 30.31
C VAL A 811 38.88 -15.96 30.35
N GLY A 812 38.50 -15.14 29.37
CA GLY A 812 39.02 -13.78 29.24
C GLY A 812 38.14 -12.90 28.37
N PRO A 813 38.43 -11.59 28.33
CA PRO A 813 37.58 -10.59 27.67
C PRO A 813 37.42 -10.80 26.16
N GLU A 814 38.39 -11.45 25.49
CA GLU A 814 38.32 -11.72 24.05
C GLU A 814 37.32 -12.83 23.68
N ASN A 815 37.01 -13.75 24.61
CA ASN A 815 36.11 -14.91 24.45
C ASN A 815 36.17 -15.56 23.05
N THR A 816 37.39 -15.80 22.52
CA THR A 816 37.58 -16.15 21.11
C THR A 816 37.08 -17.54 20.71
N ARG A 817 36.64 -18.36 21.68
CA ARG A 817 36.28 -19.78 21.52
C ARG A 817 37.29 -20.55 20.68
N SER A 818 38.57 -20.24 20.85
CA SER A 818 39.65 -20.76 20.02
C SER A 818 40.09 -22.13 20.51
N VAL A 819 39.84 -23.17 19.71
CA VAL A 819 40.30 -24.53 19.98
C VAL A 819 41.64 -24.81 19.30
N VAL A 820 42.60 -25.34 20.06
CA VAL A 820 43.94 -25.66 19.59
C VAL A 820 44.25 -27.12 19.90
N PHE A 821 44.44 -27.91 18.85
CA PHE A 821 44.90 -29.28 18.95
C PHE A 821 46.43 -29.30 18.91
N VAL A 822 47.08 -29.77 19.98
CA VAL A 822 48.54 -29.77 20.08
C VAL A 822 49.08 -31.15 19.70
N ARG A 823 49.67 -31.25 18.51
CA ARG A 823 50.35 -32.48 18.06
C ARG A 823 51.79 -32.50 18.51
N THR A 824 52.29 -33.68 18.79
CA THR A 824 53.73 -33.88 19.01
C THR A 824 54.33 -34.44 17.72
N ASP A 825 55.38 -33.81 17.20
CA ASP A 825 56.10 -34.32 16.02
C ASP A 825 57.07 -35.45 16.39
N SER A 826 57.70 -36.06 15.37
CA SER A 826 58.67 -37.14 15.55
C SER A 826 59.94 -36.74 16.34
N SER A 827 60.15 -35.44 16.59
CA SER A 827 61.24 -34.89 17.41
C SER A 827 60.76 -34.48 18.81
N ASN A 828 59.57 -34.91 19.21
CA ASN A 828 58.93 -34.60 20.49
C ASN A 828 58.60 -33.11 20.71
N ARG A 829 58.50 -32.33 19.63
CA ARG A 829 58.14 -30.91 19.68
C ARG A 829 56.63 -30.72 19.55
N ARG A 830 56.05 -29.89 20.41
CA ARG A 830 54.63 -29.54 20.40
C ARG A 830 54.33 -28.54 19.27
N ILE A 831 53.39 -28.88 18.39
CA ILE A 831 52.91 -28.08 17.28
C ILE A 831 51.42 -27.76 17.54
N PRO A 832 51.09 -26.52 17.92
CA PRO A 832 49.71 -26.10 18.10
C PRO A 832 49.04 -25.91 16.73
N VAL A 833 47.93 -26.59 16.50
CA VAL A 833 47.11 -26.46 15.29
C VAL A 833 45.76 -25.87 15.70
N LYS A 834 45.49 -24.64 15.27
CA LYS A 834 44.17 -24.03 15.47
C LYS A 834 43.14 -24.78 14.63
N MET A 835 42.06 -25.23 15.25
CA MET A 835 40.97 -25.95 14.58
C MET A 835 39.68 -25.14 14.67
N LYS A 836 38.84 -25.27 13.64
CA LYS A 836 37.44 -24.84 13.73
C LYS A 836 36.71 -25.81 14.66
N ILE A 837 35.77 -25.30 15.47
CA ILE A 837 35.04 -26.12 16.46
C ILE A 837 34.34 -27.28 15.76
N GLU A 838 33.70 -27.06 14.62
CA GLU A 838 32.96 -28.10 13.89
C GLU A 838 33.91 -29.23 13.48
N LYS A 839 35.09 -28.88 12.96
CA LYS A 839 36.11 -29.86 12.59
C LYS A 839 36.70 -30.58 13.79
N PHE A 840 36.87 -29.88 14.91
CA PHE A 840 37.35 -30.50 16.15
C PHE A 840 36.34 -31.53 16.65
N VAL A 841 35.04 -31.21 16.66
CA VAL A 841 33.97 -32.15 17.06
C VAL A 841 33.85 -33.32 16.07
N GLU A 842 33.91 -33.05 14.76
CA GLU A 842 33.88 -34.07 13.69
C GLU A 842 35.09 -35.02 13.70
N SER A 843 36.20 -34.65 14.35
CA SER A 843 37.39 -35.50 14.49
C SER A 843 37.13 -36.78 15.32
N ARG A 844 35.89 -36.93 15.82
CA ARG A 844 35.35 -38.11 16.51
C ARG A 844 35.06 -39.29 15.57
N ILE A 845 34.96 -39.06 14.25
CA ILE A 845 34.64 -40.10 13.23
C ILE A 845 35.90 -40.72 12.63
#